data_AF-A0A9X3N0B8-F1
#
_entry.id   AF-A0A9X3N0B8-F1
#
_cell.length_a   1.000
_cell.length_b   1.000
_cell.length_c   1.000
_cell.angle_alpha   90.00
_cell.angle_beta   90.00
_cell.angle_gamma   90.00
#
_symmetry.space_group_name_H-M   'P 1'
#
loop_
_entity.id
_entity.type
_entity.pdbx_description
1 polymer ?
#
loop_
_entity_poly.entity_id
_entity_poly.type
_entity_poly.pdbx_seq_one_letter_code
_entity_poly.pdbx_strand_id
1 'polypeptide(L)'
;MRTLLAGLTLFLALPVAAAQARVVVVATNTPNAVLLDTRSNTVTGTVAMPGRTRAVAAAPDGGRAFVAAGVTISVIDLNSRLGAGSVLMSGSPVALAVSPDGGTVYAARKGRIETMDVATMQRSGERPLSGVPIELVVTATRAVEVQAGGAVAVLDLTTGRLVRRVKIAGAAGVSLDSKGHAWVSATTPRKGKRKAASRLIRIDPANGGISGSVALGTDGGGGLGISPDATKAIVAPGAKLKGVHRKAALVDLAHERVLARPPTGGGPGHAAWSPDGTRLYVTDSTRKTLSILSAATANRLRTLTIAGTPGQVVEQPGLALLVGTDLDDTLNGTRGADHLIGLAGNDLLRGLRGDDWLEGGPGNDTLSGSSGNDLIDAGDGDDIGYGSTGNDRMAMGDGNDTANGGLSNDVIDGGPGNDKLDGGDADDTIYGGEGDDVIKEAGLGNDILLDGGPGNDLIDGGRGNEKLVLGGPGDDQLYGQNGGDKLDGQDGNDTIVGGRAGDVLLGHDGDDTIRGDAGRDTMYGHEGDDIMDGGGDDDRVSGGDGDDQLTGGSGEDEVFGGDGDDQIRVADTSRDFVFCGRGKDTVYVEDDAPDRDQLDSCETVLKIPPEASTDEPPPSVVRGGFGNDNLMGTPGPDSVFGSDGDDTLYGGDGDDYVDGEDGNDNVAGGNGNDQVYGRKGDDQVYGNDGDDQIEGGFGNDYVDGGNGNDTISGTQGEDRVSGGPGDDRIDAVDGSIDRIDCGDGYDVVSVDPNDVLVNDSCESVRR
;
A
#
# COMPACT_ATOMS: atom_id res chain seq x y z
N MET A 1 -0.54 6.94 73.19
CA MET A 1 0.77 7.32 72.63
C MET A 1 1.49 6.06 72.16
N ARG A 2 1.22 5.60 70.93
CA ARG A 2 2.11 4.84 70.04
C ARG A 2 1.37 4.52 68.74
N THR A 3 2.06 4.85 67.66
CA THR A 3 1.79 4.77 66.23
C THR A 3 1.56 3.35 65.72
N LEU A 4 0.59 3.16 64.82
CA LEU A 4 0.61 2.10 63.82
C LEU A 4 0.72 2.77 62.43
N LEU A 5 1.76 2.37 61.70
CA LEU A 5 2.13 2.81 60.37
C LEU A 5 1.44 1.85 59.38
N ALA A 6 0.54 2.34 58.54
CA ALA A 6 0.06 1.63 57.35
C ALA A 6 0.65 2.36 56.14
N GLY A 7 1.65 1.73 55.52
CA GLY A 7 2.26 2.21 54.29
C GLY A 7 1.32 1.95 53.12
N LEU A 8 0.70 3.01 52.62
CA LEU A 8 0.02 3.02 51.33
C LEU A 8 1.08 3.28 50.26
N THR A 9 1.58 2.23 49.63
CA THR A 9 2.40 2.34 48.41
C THR A 9 1.50 2.75 47.25
N LEU A 10 1.48 4.04 46.98
CA LEU A 10 0.94 4.64 45.77
C LEU A 10 1.86 4.24 44.60
N PHE A 11 1.44 3.27 43.79
CA PHE A 11 2.00 3.07 42.45
C PHE A 11 1.51 4.25 41.60
N LEU A 12 2.35 5.27 41.46
CA LEU A 12 2.23 6.18 40.33
C LEU A 12 2.61 5.36 39.09
N ALA A 13 1.61 4.97 38.31
CA ALA A 13 1.83 4.64 36.91
C ALA A 13 2.43 5.89 36.27
N LEU A 14 3.72 5.82 35.92
CA LEU A 14 4.33 6.80 35.05
C LEU A 14 3.66 6.63 33.69
N PRO A 15 3.15 7.69 33.05
CA PRO A 15 2.75 7.60 31.66
C PRO A 15 4.00 7.18 30.87
N VAL A 16 3.95 5.98 30.27
CA VAL A 16 4.90 5.61 29.23
C VAL A 16 4.64 6.61 28.12
N ALA A 17 5.62 7.46 27.85
CA ALA A 17 5.49 8.47 26.81
C ALA A 17 5.32 7.73 25.48
N ALA A 18 4.14 7.88 24.86
CA ALA A 18 3.88 7.49 23.48
C ALA A 18 5.04 7.97 22.59
N ALA A 19 5.59 7.06 21.79
CA ALA A 19 6.77 7.28 20.97
C ALA A 19 6.45 8.28 19.85
N GLN A 20 6.93 9.52 19.97
CA GLN A 20 6.52 10.60 19.07
C GLN A 20 7.71 11.35 18.43
N ALA A 21 8.57 10.65 17.68
CA ALA A 21 9.24 11.15 16.44
C ALA A 21 10.59 10.47 16.16
N ARG A 22 10.86 10.27 14.87
CA ARG A 22 12.15 9.84 14.31
C ARG A 22 13.29 10.78 14.74
N VAL A 23 14.40 10.17 15.19
CA VAL A 23 15.56 10.87 15.74
C VAL A 23 16.77 10.76 14.83
N VAL A 24 17.46 11.88 14.59
CA VAL A 24 18.82 11.88 14.00
C VAL A 24 19.85 11.99 15.11
N VAL A 25 20.79 11.05 15.14
CA VAL A 25 21.90 11.03 16.11
C VAL A 25 23.18 11.52 15.44
N VAL A 26 23.82 12.51 16.06
CA VAL A 26 25.06 13.10 15.54
C VAL A 26 26.18 12.95 16.57
N ALA A 27 27.30 12.31 16.16
CA ALA A 27 28.55 12.36 16.92
C ALA A 27 29.17 13.76 16.79
N THR A 28 29.68 14.32 17.89
CA THR A 28 30.14 15.71 17.93
C THR A 28 31.59 15.90 18.39
N ASN A 29 32.34 14.81 18.64
CA ASN A 29 33.67 14.89 19.24
C ASN A 29 33.70 15.63 20.59
N THR A 30 32.57 15.61 21.29
CA THR A 30 32.39 16.07 22.67
C THR A 30 31.84 14.91 23.51
N PRO A 31 31.79 15.03 24.84
CA PRO A 31 31.11 14.06 25.71
C PRO A 31 29.58 14.00 25.54
N ASN A 32 29.03 14.47 24.42
CA ASN A 32 27.59 14.46 24.14
C ASN A 32 27.33 13.97 22.71
N ALA A 33 26.29 13.17 22.54
CA ALA A 33 25.64 12.96 21.26
C ALA A 33 24.48 13.96 21.13
N VAL A 34 24.27 14.52 19.94
CA VAL A 34 23.17 15.47 19.68
C VAL A 34 22.03 14.72 19.02
N LEU A 35 20.81 14.96 19.48
CA LEU A 35 19.58 14.42 18.93
C LEU A 35 18.81 15.51 18.19
N LEU A 36 18.34 15.18 17.00
CA LEU A 36 17.44 16.03 16.23
C LEU A 36 16.13 15.29 16.00
N ASP A 37 15.05 16.05 15.99
CA ASP A 37 13.73 15.55 15.63
C ASP A 37 13.49 15.84 14.15
N THR A 38 13.16 14.79 13.40
CA THR A 38 13.02 14.91 11.95
C THR A 38 11.76 15.69 11.59
N ARG A 39 10.64 15.53 12.30
CA ARG A 39 9.38 16.24 12.01
C ARG A 39 9.57 17.76 12.08
N SER A 40 10.07 18.25 13.21
CA SER A 40 10.32 19.67 13.44
C SER A 40 11.62 20.18 12.81
N ASN A 41 12.49 19.27 12.36
CA ASN A 41 13.84 19.56 11.89
C ASN A 41 14.66 20.38 12.91
N THR A 42 14.42 20.20 14.21
CA THR A 42 15.10 20.94 15.30
C THR A 42 16.04 20.05 16.11
N VAL A 43 17.00 20.66 16.82
CA VAL A 43 17.74 19.95 17.87
C VAL A 43 16.83 19.83 19.08
N THR A 44 16.52 18.60 19.50
CA THR A 44 15.64 18.34 20.65
C THR A 44 16.40 18.08 21.94
N GLY A 45 17.68 17.71 21.86
CA GLY A 45 18.48 17.51 23.07
C GLY A 45 19.86 16.94 22.83
N THR A 46 20.51 16.58 23.93
CA THR A 46 21.80 15.90 23.93
C THR A 46 21.83 14.78 24.95
N VAL A 47 22.45 13.65 24.60
CA VAL A 47 22.68 12.54 25.51
C VAL A 47 24.14 12.55 25.96
N ALA A 48 24.36 12.57 27.28
CA ALA A 48 25.69 12.55 27.86
C ALA A 48 26.37 11.19 27.66
N MET A 49 27.66 11.21 27.33
CA MET A 49 28.46 10.04 27.00
C MET A 49 29.69 9.93 27.90
N PRO A 50 30.17 8.71 28.23
CA PRO A 50 31.35 8.49 29.08
C PRO A 50 32.66 9.08 28.52
N GLY A 51 32.68 9.46 27.24
CA GLY A 51 33.84 10.03 26.57
C GLY A 51 33.46 10.78 25.30
N ARG A 52 34.47 11.26 24.57
CA ARG A 52 34.23 11.98 23.30
C ARG A 52 33.63 11.06 22.26
N THR A 53 32.49 11.46 21.70
CA THR A 53 31.77 10.77 20.64
C THR A 53 32.55 10.79 19.34
N ARG A 54 32.67 9.64 18.66
CA ARG A 54 33.45 9.51 17.41
C ARG A 54 32.64 8.95 16.26
N ALA A 55 31.83 7.93 16.53
CA ALA A 55 31.05 7.21 15.56
C ALA A 55 29.66 6.92 16.10
N VAL A 56 28.71 6.79 15.18
CA VAL A 56 27.32 6.42 15.45
C VAL A 56 26.89 5.34 14.45
N ALA A 57 26.02 4.45 14.89
CA ALA A 57 25.29 3.52 14.03
C ALA A 57 23.92 3.28 14.64
N ALA A 58 22.88 3.11 13.82
CA ALA A 58 21.55 2.74 14.28
C ALA A 58 21.34 1.23 14.07
N ALA A 59 20.61 0.60 14.98
CA ALA A 59 20.10 -0.74 14.76
C ALA A 59 19.03 -0.70 13.65
N PRO A 60 18.94 -1.75 12.81
CA PRO A 60 17.89 -1.86 11.80
C PRO A 60 16.47 -1.85 12.39
N ASP A 61 16.32 -2.25 13.65
CA ASP A 61 15.05 -2.26 14.39
C ASP A 61 14.47 -0.87 14.72
N GLY A 62 15.16 0.22 14.36
CA GLY A 62 14.70 1.57 14.66
C GLY A 62 14.69 1.95 16.15
N GLY A 63 14.80 1.02 17.09
CA GLY A 63 14.67 1.30 18.52
C GLY A 63 15.96 1.81 19.17
N ARG A 64 17.12 1.51 18.59
CA ARG A 64 18.42 1.75 19.24
C ARG A 64 19.45 2.41 18.34
N ALA A 65 20.26 3.30 18.93
CA ALA A 65 21.49 3.78 18.34
C ALA A 65 22.70 3.51 19.24
N PHE A 66 23.83 3.23 18.62
CA PHE A 66 25.10 2.96 19.27
C PHE A 66 26.07 4.10 19.03
N VAL A 67 26.75 4.54 20.08
CA VAL A 67 27.68 5.67 20.03
C VAL A 67 29.05 5.23 20.57
N ALA A 68 30.08 5.33 19.74
CA ALA A 68 31.45 5.11 20.19
C ALA A 68 31.94 6.36 20.94
N ALA A 69 32.21 6.21 22.23
CA ALA A 69 32.57 7.30 23.13
C ALA A 69 33.80 6.95 23.99
N GLY A 70 34.96 7.54 23.68
CA GLY A 70 36.19 7.20 24.41
C GLY A 70 36.62 5.75 24.21
N VAL A 71 36.45 4.89 25.23
CA VAL A 71 36.72 3.45 25.19
C VAL A 71 35.44 2.61 25.35
N THR A 72 34.27 3.23 25.23
CA THR A 72 32.98 2.56 25.36
C THR A 72 32.19 2.61 24.06
N ILE A 73 31.25 1.66 23.94
CA ILE A 73 30.08 1.78 23.08
C ILE A 73 28.90 2.05 24.01
N SER A 74 28.25 3.20 23.85
CA SER A 74 27.03 3.54 24.60
C SER A 74 25.81 3.29 23.74
N VAL A 75 24.71 2.89 24.36
CA VAL A 75 23.40 2.70 23.70
C VAL A 75 22.50 3.89 24.02
N ILE A 76 21.83 4.41 23.00
CA ILE A 76 20.72 5.34 23.11
C ILE A 76 19.48 4.58 22.69
N ASP A 77 18.49 4.57 23.55
CA ASP A 77 17.13 4.19 23.20
C ASP A 77 16.50 5.37 22.45
N LEU A 78 16.15 5.16 21.18
CA LEU A 78 15.72 6.24 20.28
C LEU A 78 14.31 6.73 20.58
N ASN A 79 13.45 5.84 21.09
CA ASN A 79 12.06 6.13 21.44
C ASN A 79 11.98 7.04 22.68
N SER A 80 12.70 6.67 23.75
CA SER A 80 12.79 7.46 24.98
C SER A 80 13.80 8.62 24.90
N ARG A 81 14.70 8.59 23.90
CA ARG A 81 15.81 9.55 23.72
C ARG A 81 16.81 9.56 24.88
N LEU A 82 16.89 8.46 25.64
CA LEU A 82 17.73 8.31 26.82
C LEU A 82 18.89 7.35 26.58
N GLY A 83 19.94 7.49 27.40
CA GLY A 83 21.03 6.51 27.41
C GLY A 83 20.59 5.21 28.09
N ALA A 84 20.72 4.08 27.40
CA ALA A 84 20.29 2.76 27.86
C ALA A 84 21.43 1.87 28.37
N GLY A 85 22.67 2.38 28.41
CA GLY A 85 23.82 1.67 28.97
C GLY A 85 25.11 1.87 28.18
N SER A 86 26.18 1.21 28.62
CA SER A 86 27.46 1.24 27.89
C SER A 86 28.31 -0.01 28.14
N VAL A 87 29.08 -0.40 27.14
CA VAL A 87 30.00 -1.55 27.17
C VAL A 87 31.43 -1.07 27.03
N LEU A 88 32.32 -1.57 27.88
CA LEU A 88 33.75 -1.28 27.82
C LEU A 88 34.44 -2.10 26.73
N MET A 89 35.11 -1.41 25.81
CA MET A 89 35.89 -2.02 24.74
C MET A 89 37.35 -2.14 25.13
N SER A 90 38.13 -2.98 24.43
CA SER A 90 39.56 -3.13 24.72
C SER A 90 40.41 -1.93 24.27
N GLY A 91 39.81 -0.98 23.53
CA GLY A 91 40.43 0.28 23.13
C GLY A 91 39.39 1.23 22.55
N SER A 92 39.83 2.39 22.03
CA SER A 92 38.93 3.41 21.48
C SER A 92 38.44 3.08 20.07
N PRO A 93 37.14 2.78 19.87
CA PRO A 93 36.57 2.60 18.54
C PRO A 93 36.50 3.94 17.79
N VAL A 94 36.62 3.87 16.46
CA VAL A 94 36.59 5.04 15.58
C VAL A 94 35.47 4.93 14.54
N ALA A 95 35.00 3.72 14.23
CA ALA A 95 33.86 3.48 13.36
C ALA A 95 32.99 2.35 13.94
N LEU A 96 31.69 2.44 13.71
CA LEU A 96 30.68 1.46 14.12
C LEU A 96 29.89 0.99 12.91
N ALA A 97 29.37 -0.24 12.99
CA ALA A 97 28.34 -0.77 12.10
C ALA A 97 27.52 -1.80 12.87
N VAL A 98 26.25 -2.00 12.50
CA VAL A 98 25.37 -3.03 13.10
C VAL A 98 25.10 -4.11 12.05
N SER A 99 25.03 -5.38 12.45
CA SER A 99 24.60 -6.45 11.55
C SER A 99 23.17 -6.20 11.03
N PRO A 100 22.82 -6.74 9.85
CA PRO A 100 21.46 -6.60 9.30
C PRO A 100 20.35 -7.14 10.20
N ASP A 101 20.65 -8.14 11.03
CA ASP A 101 19.73 -8.70 12.03
C ASP A 101 19.65 -7.88 13.34
N GLY A 102 20.40 -6.78 13.45
CA GLY A 102 20.46 -5.96 14.66
C GLY A 102 21.18 -6.58 15.86
N GLY A 103 21.57 -7.86 15.80
CA GLY A 103 22.05 -8.61 16.98
C GLY A 103 23.50 -8.31 17.38
N THR A 104 24.33 -7.79 16.47
CA THR A 104 25.77 -7.56 16.70
C THR A 104 26.22 -6.17 16.28
N VAL A 105 26.90 -5.46 17.17
CA VAL A 105 27.63 -4.23 16.84
C VAL A 105 29.09 -4.53 16.56
N TYR A 106 29.58 -4.07 15.42
CA TYR A 106 30.96 -4.13 14.99
C TYR A 106 31.66 -2.80 15.24
N ALA A 107 32.77 -2.83 15.97
CA ALA A 107 33.50 -1.65 16.40
C ALA A 107 34.95 -1.69 15.93
N ALA A 108 35.24 -0.91 14.89
CA ALA A 108 36.57 -0.83 14.32
C ALA A 108 37.47 0.09 15.16
N ARG A 109 38.67 -0.43 15.49
CA ARG A 109 39.75 0.35 16.08
C ARG A 109 41.09 -0.02 15.44
N LYS A 110 42.15 0.69 15.80
CA LYS A 110 43.50 0.39 15.29
C LYS A 110 43.85 -1.09 15.53
N GLY A 111 44.02 -1.83 14.44
CA GLY A 111 44.48 -3.22 14.44
C GLY A 111 43.41 -4.31 14.56
N ARG A 112 42.12 -3.99 14.75
CA ARG A 112 41.03 -4.99 14.85
C ARG A 112 39.63 -4.40 14.79
N ILE A 113 38.65 -5.28 14.53
CA ILE A 113 37.23 -5.04 14.71
C ILE A 113 36.78 -5.87 15.93
N GLU A 114 36.31 -5.22 16.98
CA GLU A 114 35.68 -5.88 18.14
C GLU A 114 34.17 -6.02 17.91
N THR A 115 33.53 -7.01 18.53
CA THR A 115 32.08 -7.16 18.49
C THR A 115 31.45 -7.06 19.87
N MET A 116 30.25 -6.50 19.89
CA MET A 116 29.36 -6.45 21.04
C MET A 116 28.06 -7.15 20.67
N ASP A 117 27.62 -8.07 21.52
CA ASP A 117 26.31 -8.70 21.43
C ASP A 117 25.27 -7.76 22.04
N VAL A 118 24.22 -7.48 21.28
CA VAL A 118 23.22 -6.46 21.63
C VAL A 118 22.27 -6.95 22.73
N ALA A 119 21.93 -8.24 22.75
CA ALA A 119 21.02 -8.80 23.74
C ALA A 119 21.65 -8.86 25.14
N THR A 120 22.90 -9.30 25.23
CA THR A 120 23.62 -9.46 26.49
C THR A 120 24.34 -8.19 26.95
N MET A 121 24.48 -7.20 26.06
CA MET A 121 25.25 -5.98 26.30
C MET A 121 26.70 -6.28 26.74
N GLN A 122 27.33 -7.26 26.08
CA GLN A 122 28.70 -7.70 26.37
C GLN A 122 29.56 -7.76 25.12
N ARG A 123 30.88 -7.60 25.31
CA ARG A 123 31.84 -7.84 24.23
C ARG A 123 31.87 -9.33 23.88
N SER A 124 31.52 -9.66 22.64
CA SER A 124 31.35 -11.04 22.17
C SER A 124 32.56 -11.60 21.42
N GLY A 125 33.44 -10.74 20.90
CA GLY A 125 34.59 -11.22 20.11
C GLY A 125 35.49 -10.13 19.53
N GLU A 126 36.50 -10.57 18.78
CA GLU A 126 37.40 -9.68 18.03
C GLU A 126 37.96 -10.36 16.77
N ARG A 127 38.20 -9.55 15.73
CA ARG A 127 38.80 -9.97 14.46
C ARG A 127 39.99 -9.08 14.13
N PRO A 128 41.22 -9.61 13.99
CA PRO A 128 42.39 -8.82 13.66
C PRO A 128 42.26 -8.17 12.29
N LEU A 129 42.54 -6.86 12.21
CA LEU A 129 42.55 -6.13 10.94
C LEU A 129 43.59 -5.02 10.98
N SER A 130 44.70 -5.21 10.27
CA SER A 130 45.78 -4.22 10.21
C SER A 130 45.29 -2.93 9.55
N GLY A 131 45.70 -1.78 10.08
CA GLY A 131 45.35 -0.46 9.56
C GLY A 131 44.88 0.48 10.65
N VAL A 132 44.51 1.70 10.25
CA VAL A 132 43.85 2.68 11.11
C VAL A 132 42.48 2.95 10.49
N PRO A 133 41.37 2.54 11.12
CA PRO A 133 40.05 2.71 10.55
C PRO A 133 39.64 4.17 10.47
N ILE A 134 38.83 4.48 9.46
CA ILE A 134 38.10 5.74 9.28
C ILE A 134 36.60 5.48 9.41
N GLU A 135 36.07 4.55 8.62
CA GLU A 135 34.64 4.22 8.56
C GLU A 135 34.46 2.73 8.23
N LEU A 136 33.34 2.15 8.63
CA LEU A 136 33.04 0.73 8.56
C LEU A 136 31.58 0.54 8.15
N VAL A 137 31.34 -0.43 7.27
CA VAL A 137 30.00 -1.00 7.02
C VAL A 137 30.08 -2.52 7.02
N VAL A 138 28.95 -3.18 7.28
CA VAL A 138 28.85 -4.64 7.30
C VAL A 138 27.64 -5.13 6.53
N THR A 139 27.83 -6.21 5.78
CA THR A 139 26.74 -7.07 5.30
C THR A 139 26.58 -8.23 6.28
N ALA A 140 25.66 -9.16 6.02
CA ALA A 140 25.52 -10.39 6.82
C ALA A 140 26.84 -11.19 6.96
N THR A 141 27.72 -11.13 5.96
CA THR A 141 28.93 -11.99 5.91
C THR A 141 30.24 -11.24 5.68
N ARG A 142 30.20 -9.91 5.45
CA ARG A 142 31.38 -9.11 5.09
C ARG A 142 31.45 -7.83 5.90
N ALA A 143 32.67 -7.42 6.23
CA ALA A 143 32.97 -6.07 6.73
C ALA A 143 33.82 -5.34 5.70
N VAL A 144 33.44 -4.10 5.36
CA VAL A 144 34.20 -3.21 4.47
C VAL A 144 34.67 -2.01 5.27
N GLU A 145 35.97 -1.95 5.53
CA GLU A 145 36.60 -0.91 6.36
C GLU A 145 37.45 0.02 5.51
N VAL A 146 37.13 1.32 5.53
CA VAL A 146 37.97 2.37 4.96
C VAL A 146 39.06 2.73 5.96
N GLN A 147 40.30 2.82 5.49
CA GLN A 147 41.47 3.02 6.34
C GLN A 147 42.30 4.24 5.96
N ALA A 148 42.85 4.90 6.98
CA ALA A 148 43.80 5.96 6.81
C ALA A 148 45.05 5.45 6.05
N GLY A 149 45.54 6.28 5.12
CA GLY A 149 46.59 5.89 4.17
C GLY A 149 46.06 5.41 2.82
N GLY A 150 44.73 5.32 2.64
CA GLY A 150 44.10 5.07 1.34
C GLY A 150 44.02 3.59 1.00
N ALA A 151 43.52 2.78 1.94
CA ALA A 151 43.20 1.38 1.71
C ALA A 151 41.75 1.11 2.12
N VAL A 152 41.11 0.17 1.44
CA VAL A 152 39.83 -0.41 1.83
C VAL A 152 40.04 -1.89 2.04
N ALA A 153 39.73 -2.38 3.23
CA ALA A 153 39.87 -3.78 3.59
C ALA A 153 38.50 -4.44 3.63
N VAL A 154 38.37 -5.57 2.95
CA VAL A 154 37.19 -6.43 2.97
C VAL A 154 37.53 -7.67 3.77
N LEU A 155 36.80 -7.89 4.86
CA LEU A 155 36.99 -8.98 5.80
C LEU A 155 35.76 -9.89 5.74
N ASP A 156 35.99 -11.20 5.76
CA ASP A 156 34.95 -12.19 5.92
C ASP A 156 34.61 -12.31 7.42
N LEU A 157 33.35 -12.05 7.78
CA LEU A 157 32.91 -12.01 9.18
C LEU A 157 32.77 -13.41 9.79
N THR A 158 32.46 -14.42 8.99
CA THR A 158 32.32 -15.81 9.43
C THR A 158 33.67 -16.42 9.81
N THR A 159 34.69 -16.20 8.99
CA THR A 159 36.03 -16.79 9.14
C THR A 159 37.03 -15.84 9.81
N GLY A 160 36.72 -14.54 9.88
CA GLY A 160 37.63 -13.51 10.37
C GLY A 160 38.86 -13.28 9.47
N ARG A 161 38.85 -13.75 8.22
CA ARG A 161 39.96 -13.64 7.28
C ARG A 161 39.78 -12.46 6.33
N LEU A 162 40.91 -11.84 5.96
CA LEU A 162 40.94 -10.79 4.95
C LEU A 162 40.61 -11.39 3.58
N VAL A 163 39.51 -10.95 2.97
CA VAL A 163 39.15 -11.28 1.58
C VAL A 163 40.08 -10.52 0.64
N ARG A 164 40.13 -9.19 0.79
CA ARG A 164 40.94 -8.33 -0.08
C ARG A 164 41.28 -7.01 0.58
N ARG A 165 42.42 -6.43 0.18
CA ARG A 165 42.81 -5.07 0.54
C ARG A 165 43.07 -4.27 -0.73
N VAL A 166 42.19 -3.31 -1.01
CA VAL A 166 42.23 -2.49 -2.22
C VAL A 166 42.87 -1.14 -1.88
N LYS A 167 43.81 -0.70 -2.71
CA LYS A 167 44.43 0.62 -2.53
C LYS A 167 43.58 1.68 -3.23
N ILE A 168 42.93 2.53 -2.45
CA ILE A 168 42.10 3.64 -2.93
C ILE A 168 42.64 4.94 -2.32
N ALA A 169 43.43 5.66 -3.11
CA ALA A 169 44.10 6.87 -2.63
C ALA A 169 43.09 7.95 -2.25
N GLY A 170 43.15 8.40 -1.00
CA GLY A 170 42.25 9.44 -0.49
C GLY A 170 40.84 8.95 -0.17
N ALA A 171 40.64 7.63 0.02
CA ALA A 171 39.38 7.09 0.55
C ALA A 171 39.01 7.77 1.87
N ALA A 172 37.73 8.16 2.01
CA ALA A 172 37.28 9.01 3.10
C ALA A 172 36.01 8.49 3.79
N GLY A 173 35.09 7.85 3.05
CA GLY A 173 33.92 7.23 3.65
C GLY A 173 33.41 6.02 2.88
N VAL A 174 32.53 5.25 3.51
CA VAL A 174 31.87 4.07 2.93
C VAL A 174 30.41 3.96 3.37
N SER A 175 29.54 3.54 2.45
CA SER A 175 28.14 3.19 2.74
C SER A 175 27.73 1.96 1.91
N LEU A 176 26.67 1.27 2.33
CA LEU A 176 26.08 0.13 1.60
C LEU A 176 24.81 0.57 0.91
N ASP A 177 24.51 -0.03 -0.24
CA ASP A 177 23.19 0.01 -0.85
C ASP A 177 22.34 -1.20 -0.41
N SER A 178 21.01 -1.14 -0.64
CA SER A 178 20.07 -2.23 -0.31
C SER A 178 20.36 -3.54 -1.05
N LYS A 179 21.15 -3.49 -2.14
CA LYS A 179 21.62 -4.65 -2.90
C LYS A 179 22.93 -5.23 -2.36
N GLY A 180 23.48 -4.65 -1.28
CA GLY A 180 24.69 -5.14 -0.61
C GLY A 180 26.01 -4.71 -1.27
N HIS A 181 26.03 -3.76 -2.22
CA HIS A 181 27.28 -3.20 -2.73
C HIS A 181 27.83 -2.13 -1.80
N ALA A 182 29.16 -2.07 -1.68
CA ALA A 182 29.83 -1.03 -0.90
C ALA A 182 30.29 0.12 -1.80
N TRP A 183 29.89 1.34 -1.45
CA TRP A 183 30.26 2.56 -2.15
C TRP A 183 31.26 3.35 -1.32
N VAL A 184 32.41 3.67 -1.92
CA VAL A 184 33.52 4.35 -1.25
C VAL A 184 33.78 5.71 -1.90
N SER A 185 33.72 6.77 -1.10
CA SER A 185 34.14 8.09 -1.55
C SER A 185 35.66 8.23 -1.46
N ALA A 186 36.27 8.88 -2.45
CA ALA A 186 37.70 9.13 -2.44
C ALA A 186 38.07 10.45 -3.13
N THR A 187 39.02 11.19 -2.56
CA THR A 187 39.52 12.43 -3.15
C THR A 187 41.04 12.41 -3.33
N THR A 188 41.47 12.56 -4.58
CA THR A 188 42.88 12.76 -4.91
C THR A 188 43.20 14.27 -4.96
N PRO A 189 44.10 14.77 -4.10
CA PRO A 189 44.44 16.20 -4.09
C PRO A 189 45.24 16.61 -5.34
N ARG A 190 45.17 17.91 -5.67
CA ARG A 190 45.92 18.48 -6.79
C ARG A 190 47.43 18.25 -6.63
N LYS A 191 48.08 17.64 -7.63
CA LYS A 191 49.55 17.43 -7.66
C LYS A 191 50.15 17.99 -8.96
N GLY A 192 50.89 19.09 -8.84
CA GLY A 192 51.45 19.80 -9.99
C GLY A 192 50.36 20.32 -10.94
N LYS A 193 50.40 19.87 -12.21
CA LYS A 193 49.40 20.22 -13.24
C LYS A 193 48.12 19.38 -13.17
N ARG A 194 48.11 18.23 -12.46
CA ARG A 194 46.91 17.37 -12.34
C ARG A 194 45.89 18.03 -11.41
N LYS A 195 44.65 18.21 -11.89
CA LYS A 195 43.52 18.73 -11.09
C LYS A 195 43.20 17.78 -9.95
N ALA A 196 42.60 18.30 -8.89
CA ALA A 196 42.04 17.44 -7.85
C ALA A 196 40.82 16.70 -8.42
N ALA A 197 40.62 15.45 -8.00
CA ALA A 197 39.54 14.62 -8.49
C ALA A 197 38.98 13.74 -7.38
N SER A 198 37.69 13.92 -7.14
CA SER A 198 36.84 13.10 -6.28
C SER A 198 36.10 12.06 -7.11
N ARG A 199 35.92 10.88 -6.51
CA ARG A 199 35.23 9.73 -7.11
C ARG A 199 34.37 9.04 -6.06
N LEU A 200 33.31 8.40 -6.54
CA LEU A 200 32.54 7.41 -5.81
C LEU A 200 32.83 6.06 -6.45
N ILE A 201 33.29 5.06 -5.68
CA ILE A 201 33.84 3.81 -6.19
C ILE A 201 33.00 2.66 -5.64
N ARG A 202 32.45 1.83 -6.52
CA ARG A 202 31.69 0.64 -6.13
C ARG A 202 32.65 -0.53 -5.91
N ILE A 203 32.49 -1.20 -4.77
CA ILE A 203 33.20 -2.40 -4.36
C ILE A 203 32.18 -3.50 -4.16
N ASP A 204 32.42 -4.66 -4.76
CA ASP A 204 31.68 -5.88 -4.49
C ASP A 204 32.24 -6.53 -3.21
N PRO A 205 31.49 -6.59 -2.09
CA PRO A 205 32.00 -7.18 -0.86
C PRO A 205 32.28 -8.68 -0.94
N ALA A 206 31.67 -9.42 -1.88
CA ALA A 206 31.86 -10.86 -1.99
C ALA A 206 33.32 -11.22 -2.32
N ASN A 207 33.93 -10.47 -3.25
CA ASN A 207 35.32 -10.68 -3.70
C ASN A 207 36.27 -9.49 -3.39
N GLY A 208 35.73 -8.38 -2.89
CA GLY A 208 36.42 -7.14 -2.58
C GLY A 208 36.98 -6.37 -3.78
N GLY A 209 36.51 -6.67 -5.00
CA GLY A 209 36.92 -6.03 -6.23
C GLY A 209 36.19 -4.71 -6.50
N ILE A 210 36.83 -3.82 -7.26
CA ILE A 210 36.18 -2.61 -7.76
C ILE A 210 35.31 -2.99 -8.96
N SER A 211 34.00 -2.70 -8.87
CA SER A 211 33.00 -3.05 -9.89
C SER A 211 32.42 -1.84 -10.64
N GLY A 212 32.83 -0.63 -10.30
CA GLY A 212 32.37 0.60 -10.96
C GLY A 212 32.93 1.86 -10.30
N SER A 213 32.80 3.01 -10.96
CA SER A 213 33.13 4.29 -10.33
C SER A 213 32.54 5.50 -11.04
N VAL A 214 31.97 6.43 -10.27
CA VAL A 214 31.41 7.70 -10.73
C VAL A 214 32.40 8.84 -10.48
N ALA A 215 32.58 9.72 -11.46
CA ALA A 215 33.43 10.90 -11.31
C ALA A 215 32.66 12.06 -10.68
N LEU A 216 33.09 12.52 -9.50
CA LEU A 216 32.44 13.63 -8.78
C LEU A 216 33.05 15.00 -9.11
N GLY A 217 34.21 15.02 -9.75
CA GLY A 217 34.94 16.24 -10.08
C GLY A 217 35.70 16.79 -8.89
N THR A 218 35.43 18.03 -8.49
CA THR A 218 36.12 18.69 -7.37
C THR A 218 35.28 18.81 -6.11
N ASP A 219 34.04 18.32 -6.12
CA ASP A 219 33.13 18.29 -4.97
C ASP A 219 32.85 16.85 -4.56
N GLY A 220 32.27 16.66 -3.37
CA GLY A 220 32.12 15.34 -2.75
C GLY A 220 33.47 14.74 -2.37
N GLY A 221 33.58 14.10 -1.21
CA GLY A 221 34.85 13.52 -0.76
C GLY A 221 34.98 13.29 0.74
N GLY A 222 33.89 13.47 1.48
CA GLY A 222 33.75 13.06 2.89
C GLY A 222 32.93 11.78 3.01
N GLY A 223 32.28 11.58 4.14
CA GLY A 223 31.31 10.51 4.33
C GLY A 223 30.14 10.62 3.35
N LEU A 224 29.40 9.53 3.18
CA LEU A 224 28.30 9.42 2.22
C LEU A 224 27.12 8.64 2.80
N GLY A 225 25.94 8.88 2.22
CA GLY A 225 24.76 8.06 2.40
C GLY A 225 24.19 7.65 1.04
N ILE A 226 23.57 6.48 0.98
CA ILE A 226 22.85 5.95 -0.18
C ILE A 226 21.35 6.03 0.11
N SER A 227 20.54 6.27 -0.93
CA SER A 227 19.08 6.26 -0.80
C SER A 227 18.56 4.84 -0.51
N PRO A 228 17.41 4.71 0.18
CA PRO A 228 16.80 3.40 0.48
C PRO A 228 16.60 2.51 -0.76
N ASP A 229 16.11 3.10 -1.85
CA ASP A 229 15.90 2.47 -3.17
C ASP A 229 17.19 2.13 -3.95
N ALA A 230 18.37 2.46 -3.39
CA ALA A 230 19.68 2.31 -4.03
C ALA A 230 19.86 3.06 -5.37
N THR A 231 19.03 4.05 -5.70
CA THR A 231 19.14 4.79 -6.97
C THR A 231 20.05 6.00 -6.89
N LYS A 232 20.25 6.59 -5.71
CA LYS A 232 20.98 7.85 -5.52
C LYS A 232 21.98 7.78 -4.35
N ALA A 233 22.97 8.67 -4.37
CA ALA A 233 23.93 8.84 -3.29
C ALA A 233 24.21 10.31 -3.00
N ILE A 234 24.37 10.66 -1.72
CA ILE A 234 24.84 11.97 -1.29
C ILE A 234 26.24 11.83 -0.70
N VAL A 235 27.22 12.52 -1.30
CA VAL A 235 28.60 12.54 -0.82
C VAL A 235 28.90 13.89 -0.20
N ALA A 236 29.17 13.92 1.11
CA ALA A 236 29.46 15.14 1.84
C ALA A 236 30.79 15.79 1.39
N PRO A 237 31.01 17.09 1.69
CA PRO A 237 32.27 17.75 1.38
C PRO A 237 33.45 17.07 2.10
N GLY A 238 34.53 16.82 1.36
CA GLY A 238 35.76 16.26 1.92
C GLY A 238 36.60 17.25 2.72
N ALA A 239 37.77 16.79 3.17
CA ALA A 239 38.73 17.65 3.86
C ALA A 239 39.21 18.83 2.98
N LYS A 240 39.62 19.94 3.62
CA LYS A 240 40.13 21.14 2.93
C LYS A 240 41.45 20.84 2.21
N LEU A 241 41.36 20.50 0.93
CA LEU A 241 42.49 20.20 0.06
C LEU A 241 42.66 21.25 -1.04
N LYS A 242 43.90 21.45 -1.48
CA LYS A 242 44.21 22.41 -2.55
C LYS A 242 43.54 21.97 -3.86
N GLY A 243 42.69 22.82 -4.42
CA GLY A 243 42.01 22.60 -5.69
C GLY A 243 40.72 21.78 -5.60
N VAL A 244 40.21 21.50 -4.40
CA VAL A 244 38.94 20.83 -4.13
C VAL A 244 37.91 21.90 -3.72
N HIS A 245 36.72 21.83 -4.29
CA HIS A 245 35.57 22.64 -3.91
C HIS A 245 34.88 22.02 -2.69
N ARG A 246 34.06 22.83 -2.00
CA ARG A 246 33.51 22.46 -0.68
C ARG A 246 32.01 22.26 -0.73
N LYS A 247 31.52 21.61 -1.78
CA LYS A 247 30.11 21.26 -1.90
C LYS A 247 29.95 19.76 -1.70
N ALA A 248 28.75 19.36 -1.31
CA ALA A 248 28.35 17.97 -1.43
C ALA A 248 28.06 17.65 -2.90
N ALA A 249 27.94 16.37 -3.22
CA ALA A 249 27.55 15.89 -4.54
C ALA A 249 26.38 14.91 -4.39
N LEU A 250 25.22 15.24 -4.96
CA LEU A 250 24.11 14.31 -5.14
C LEU A 250 24.31 13.57 -6.47
N VAL A 251 24.25 12.25 -6.44
CA VAL A 251 24.67 11.36 -7.52
C VAL A 251 23.55 10.42 -7.86
N ASP A 252 23.32 10.23 -9.15
CA ASP A 252 22.49 9.19 -9.74
C ASP A 252 23.38 7.95 -9.96
N LEU A 253 23.06 6.86 -9.28
CA LEU A 253 23.84 5.63 -9.30
C LEU A 253 23.53 4.78 -10.53
N ALA A 254 22.31 4.85 -11.06
CA ALA A 254 21.91 4.13 -12.26
C ALA A 254 22.60 4.71 -13.52
N HIS A 255 22.61 6.04 -13.64
CA HIS A 255 23.19 6.75 -14.79
C HIS A 255 24.62 7.25 -14.55
N GLU A 256 25.23 6.90 -13.41
CA GLU A 256 26.61 7.24 -13.05
C GLU A 256 26.98 8.73 -13.22
N ARG A 257 26.10 9.65 -12.80
CA ARG A 257 26.28 11.10 -12.99
C ARG A 257 25.94 11.92 -11.75
N VAL A 258 26.53 13.11 -11.64
CA VAL A 258 26.20 14.06 -10.56
C VAL A 258 24.96 14.86 -10.95
N LEU A 259 23.91 14.78 -10.14
CA LEU A 259 22.65 15.52 -10.30
C LEU A 259 22.77 16.95 -9.79
N ALA A 260 23.30 17.12 -8.57
CA ALA A 260 23.34 18.42 -7.91
C ALA A 260 24.58 18.61 -7.01
N ARG A 261 24.90 19.88 -6.72
CA ARG A 261 26.05 20.27 -5.88
C ARG A 261 25.62 21.23 -4.76
N PRO A 262 24.91 20.76 -3.73
CA PRO A 262 24.39 21.62 -2.69
C PRO A 262 25.52 22.21 -1.81
N PRO A 263 25.48 23.51 -1.46
CA PRO A 263 26.57 24.20 -0.78
C PRO A 263 26.61 23.95 0.73
N THR A 264 26.70 22.70 1.17
CA THR A 264 26.48 22.28 2.57
C THR A 264 27.55 22.72 3.59
N GLY A 265 28.76 23.12 3.18
CA GLY A 265 29.78 23.34 4.20
C GLY A 265 31.21 23.64 3.78
N GLY A 266 32.11 23.65 4.76
CA GLY A 266 33.55 23.70 4.62
C GLY A 266 34.24 22.33 4.64
N GLY A 267 33.58 21.30 5.20
CA GLY A 267 34.06 19.93 5.31
C GLY A 267 35.21 19.74 6.32
N PRO A 268 35.63 18.50 6.62
CA PRO A 268 34.98 17.26 6.20
C PRO A 268 33.59 17.09 6.85
N GLY A 269 32.68 16.47 6.11
CA GLY A 269 31.34 16.11 6.56
C GLY A 269 31.05 14.62 6.39
N HIS A 270 29.95 14.18 6.98
CA HIS A 270 29.28 12.91 6.67
C HIS A 270 27.86 13.22 6.18
N ALA A 271 27.24 12.24 5.55
CA ALA A 271 25.86 12.36 5.11
C ALA A 271 25.07 11.12 5.53
N ALA A 272 23.80 11.33 5.85
CA ALA A 272 22.79 10.29 6.00
C ALA A 272 21.60 10.63 5.11
N TRP A 273 20.89 9.59 4.68
CA TRP A 273 19.62 9.67 4.00
C TRP A 273 18.50 9.34 4.99
N SER A 274 17.36 10.00 4.88
CA SER A 274 16.19 9.56 5.63
C SER A 274 15.68 8.21 5.14
N PRO A 275 15.10 7.38 6.02
CA PRO A 275 14.57 6.08 5.62
C PRO A 275 13.45 6.18 4.58
N ASP A 276 12.66 7.27 4.62
CA ASP A 276 11.61 7.57 3.64
C ASP A 276 12.13 8.12 2.30
N GLY A 277 13.44 8.25 2.13
CA GLY A 277 14.03 8.73 0.88
C GLY A 277 13.89 10.24 0.64
N THR A 278 13.21 11.01 1.49
CA THR A 278 12.83 12.41 1.21
C THR A 278 13.85 13.47 1.62
N ARG A 279 14.75 13.18 2.56
CA ARG A 279 15.65 14.16 3.19
C ARG A 279 17.10 13.68 3.24
N LEU A 280 18.00 14.66 3.18
CA LEU A 280 19.45 14.46 3.29
C LEU A 280 20.00 15.26 4.47
N TYR A 281 20.74 14.60 5.34
CA TYR A 281 21.39 15.22 6.50
C TYR A 281 22.89 15.28 6.24
N VAL A 282 23.45 16.48 6.10
CA VAL A 282 24.88 16.66 5.79
C VAL A 282 25.57 17.48 6.86
N THR A 283 26.53 16.85 7.56
CA THR A 283 27.32 17.52 8.61
C THR A 283 28.46 18.35 8.05
N ASP A 284 28.85 19.41 8.77
CA ASP A 284 30.03 20.22 8.48
C ASP A 284 30.82 20.49 9.75
N SER A 285 31.92 19.76 9.90
CA SER A 285 32.82 19.88 11.04
C SER A 285 33.51 21.26 11.15
N THR A 286 33.75 21.96 10.03
CA THR A 286 34.44 23.26 10.05
C THR A 286 33.52 24.38 10.53
N ARG A 287 32.28 24.41 10.03
CA ARG A 287 31.28 25.42 10.43
C ARG A 287 30.47 25.02 11.65
N LYS A 288 30.59 23.78 12.11
CA LYS A 288 29.83 23.20 13.22
C LYS A 288 28.32 23.25 12.95
N THR A 289 27.95 22.83 11.75
CA THR A 289 26.55 22.85 11.31
C THR A 289 26.11 21.50 10.77
N LEU A 290 24.80 21.27 10.73
CA LEU A 290 24.14 20.22 9.95
C LEU A 290 23.18 20.90 8.97
N SER A 291 23.29 20.57 7.68
CA SER A 291 22.33 21.02 6.66
C SER A 291 21.31 19.92 6.40
N ILE A 292 20.03 20.28 6.37
CA ILE A 292 18.92 19.40 5.99
C ILE A 292 18.48 19.83 4.59
N LEU A 293 18.47 18.90 3.64
CA LEU A 293 18.13 19.14 2.24
C LEU A 293 16.95 18.26 1.82
N SER A 294 16.17 18.73 0.86
CA SER A 294 15.24 17.89 0.10
C SER A 294 16.06 16.94 -0.78
N ALA A 295 15.74 15.65 -0.75
CA ALA A 295 16.38 14.66 -1.61
C ALA A 295 15.99 14.80 -3.08
N ALA A 296 14.76 15.24 -3.35
CA ALA A 296 14.25 15.48 -4.70
C ALA A 296 14.96 16.66 -5.38
N THR A 297 15.00 17.82 -4.72
CA THR A 297 15.49 19.06 -5.34
C THR A 297 16.93 19.42 -4.98
N ALA A 298 17.52 18.73 -3.99
CA ALA A 298 18.78 19.11 -3.33
C ALA A 298 18.77 20.52 -2.68
N ASN A 299 17.61 21.17 -2.61
CA ASN A 299 17.46 22.47 -1.97
C ASN A 299 17.59 22.34 -0.46
N ARG A 300 18.15 23.38 0.15
CA ARG A 300 18.34 23.43 1.60
C ARG A 300 17.03 23.81 2.28
N LEU A 301 16.49 22.88 3.05
CA LEU A 301 15.34 23.10 3.90
C LEU A 301 15.76 23.86 5.16
N ARG A 302 16.86 23.43 5.79
CA ARG A 302 17.33 24.04 7.05
C ARG A 302 18.84 23.93 7.26
N THR A 303 19.37 24.78 8.13
CA THR A 303 20.72 24.62 8.70
C THR A 303 20.67 24.80 10.19
N LEU A 304 21.22 23.82 10.91
CA LEU A 304 21.27 23.78 12.36
C LEU A 304 22.72 23.99 12.82
N THR A 305 22.89 24.76 13.88
CA THR A 305 24.19 24.86 14.57
C THR A 305 24.30 23.71 15.57
N ILE A 306 25.39 22.97 15.51
CA ILE A 306 25.61 21.79 16.36
C ILE A 306 26.73 22.10 17.34
N ALA A 307 26.47 21.88 18.64
CA ALA A 307 27.50 22.02 19.67
C ALA A 307 28.60 20.96 19.47
N GLY A 308 29.85 21.41 19.35
CA GLY A 308 31.00 20.54 19.10
C GLY A 308 31.49 20.57 17.66
N THR A 309 32.01 19.44 17.17
CA THR A 309 32.50 19.23 15.82
C THR A 309 31.74 18.03 15.24
N PRO A 310 30.63 18.26 14.51
CA PRO A 310 29.80 17.17 14.02
C PRO A 310 30.57 16.26 13.06
N GLY A 311 30.46 14.97 13.29
CA GLY A 311 31.11 13.87 12.57
C GLY A 311 30.08 13.01 11.86
N GLN A 312 30.09 11.70 12.14
CA GLN A 312 29.09 10.77 11.64
C GLN A 312 27.69 11.15 12.12
N VAL A 313 26.72 10.87 11.26
CA VAL A 313 25.29 11.11 11.46
C VAL A 313 24.55 9.87 11.00
N VAL A 314 23.51 9.48 11.73
CA VAL A 314 22.59 8.41 11.36
C VAL A 314 21.18 8.84 11.76
N GLU A 315 20.20 8.50 10.92
CA GLU A 315 18.78 8.63 11.26
C GLU A 315 18.25 7.28 11.70
N GLN A 316 17.29 7.30 12.63
CA GLN A 316 16.49 6.15 13.03
C GLN A 316 15.86 5.47 11.79
N PRO A 317 16.20 4.21 11.45
CA PRO A 317 15.61 3.49 10.33
C PRO A 317 14.23 2.93 10.71
N GLY A 318 13.15 3.45 10.08
CA GLY A 318 11.75 3.03 10.32
C GLY A 318 11.29 3.16 11.79
N LEU A 319 10.00 3.03 12.07
CA LEU A 319 9.53 2.65 13.41
C LEU A 319 9.11 1.18 13.34
N ALA A 320 10.07 0.26 13.51
CA ALA A 320 9.82 -1.17 13.30
C ALA A 320 8.80 -1.82 14.27
N LEU A 321 8.30 -1.10 15.28
CA LEU A 321 7.25 -1.57 16.18
C LEU A 321 6.66 -0.40 17.00
N LEU A 322 5.36 -0.19 16.89
CA LEU A 322 4.55 0.71 17.71
C LEU A 322 3.48 -0.12 18.41
N VAL A 323 3.53 -0.19 19.75
CA VAL A 323 2.57 -0.97 20.54
C VAL A 323 1.74 -0.01 21.38
N GLY A 324 0.42 -0.18 21.30
CA GLY A 324 -0.58 0.48 22.14
C GLY A 324 -0.62 -0.09 23.56
N THR A 325 -1.80 -0.02 24.15
CA THR A 325 -2.15 -0.38 25.50
C THR A 325 -3.47 -1.17 25.49
N ASP A 326 -3.92 -1.66 26.65
CA ASP A 326 -5.23 -2.32 26.73
C ASP A 326 -6.41 -1.31 26.77
N LEU A 327 -6.25 -0.13 26.16
CA LEU A 327 -7.24 0.97 26.09
C LEU A 327 -7.22 1.55 24.68
N ASP A 328 -8.30 2.22 24.28
CA ASP A 328 -8.42 2.93 23.00
C ASP A 328 -7.19 3.83 22.71
N ASP A 329 -6.46 3.46 21.67
CA ASP A 329 -5.23 4.08 21.22
C ASP A 329 -5.36 4.67 19.80
N THR A 330 -4.43 5.57 19.48
CA THR A 330 -4.26 6.06 18.10
C THR A 330 -2.80 5.90 17.74
N LEU A 331 -2.54 4.95 16.85
CA LEU A 331 -1.22 4.55 16.40
C LEU A 331 -1.03 4.99 14.95
N ASN A 332 -0.10 5.91 14.74
CA ASN A 332 0.30 6.34 13.41
C ASN A 332 1.70 5.81 13.11
N GLY A 333 1.79 5.03 12.05
CA GLY A 333 3.02 4.57 11.42
C GLY A 333 3.79 5.71 10.78
N THR A 334 4.59 5.38 9.80
CA THR A 334 5.50 6.29 9.14
C THR A 334 5.48 6.06 7.65
N ARG A 335 6.35 6.78 6.91
CA ARG A 335 6.44 6.61 5.46
C ARG A 335 7.27 5.37 5.04
N GLY A 336 7.34 4.34 5.86
CA GLY A 336 7.95 3.10 5.40
C GLY A 336 7.91 2.01 6.45
N ALA A 337 7.37 0.85 6.10
CA ALA A 337 7.48 -0.44 6.79
C ALA A 337 7.55 -0.35 8.31
N ASP A 338 6.36 -0.25 8.90
CA ASP A 338 6.07 -0.16 10.30
C ASP A 338 5.26 -1.39 10.76
N HIS A 339 5.32 -1.68 12.06
CA HIS A 339 4.51 -2.72 12.68
C HIS A 339 3.72 -2.09 13.81
N LEU A 340 2.41 -2.03 13.69
CA LEU A 340 1.51 -1.41 14.65
C LEU A 340 0.72 -2.52 15.35
N ILE A 341 0.65 -2.48 16.68
CA ILE A 341 -0.11 -3.43 17.50
C ILE A 341 -0.99 -2.62 18.47
N GLY A 342 -2.31 -2.67 18.29
CA GLY A 342 -3.32 -2.02 19.13
C GLY A 342 -3.36 -2.62 20.54
N LEU A 343 -3.53 -3.94 20.60
CA LEU A 343 -3.77 -4.77 21.78
C LEU A 343 -5.26 -4.91 22.09
N ALA A 344 -5.80 -4.17 23.05
CA ALA A 344 -7.20 -4.30 23.39
C ALA A 344 -7.82 -2.92 23.58
N GLY A 345 -9.13 -2.79 23.36
CA GLY A 345 -9.77 -1.48 23.27
C GLY A 345 -10.09 -1.15 21.82
N ASN A 346 -10.69 0.02 21.58
CA ASN A 346 -11.08 0.41 20.23
C ASN A 346 -10.03 1.33 19.64
N ASP A 347 -9.15 0.77 18.82
CA ASP A 347 -7.92 1.39 18.37
C ASP A 347 -8.03 1.95 16.94
N LEU A 348 -7.30 3.04 16.68
CA LEU A 348 -7.12 3.59 15.34
C LEU A 348 -5.67 3.40 14.90
N LEU A 349 -5.44 2.50 13.94
CA LEU A 349 -4.12 2.17 13.38
C LEU A 349 -4.01 2.69 11.94
N ARG A 350 -2.91 3.40 11.64
CA ARG A 350 -2.62 3.93 10.30
C ARG A 350 -1.19 3.62 9.88
N GLY A 351 -0.99 2.79 8.86
CA GLY A 351 0.32 2.42 8.30
C GLY A 351 1.01 3.61 7.64
N LEU A 352 0.28 4.30 6.74
CA LEU A 352 0.68 5.43 5.90
C LEU A 352 1.41 5.03 4.61
N ARG A 353 2.73 4.80 4.62
CA ARG A 353 3.41 4.37 3.39
C ARG A 353 4.36 3.23 3.66
N GLY A 354 4.59 2.42 2.64
CA GLY A 354 5.45 1.25 2.67
C GLY A 354 4.72 0.04 3.23
N ASP A 355 5.29 -1.14 3.04
CA ASP A 355 4.67 -2.42 3.42
C ASP A 355 4.60 -2.55 4.96
N ASP A 356 3.44 -2.27 5.52
CA ASP A 356 3.16 -2.19 6.94
C ASP A 356 2.45 -3.45 7.47
N TRP A 357 2.56 -3.70 8.77
CA TRP A 357 1.80 -4.75 9.47
C TRP A 357 0.99 -4.11 10.58
N LEU A 358 -0.33 -4.22 10.53
CA LEU A 358 -1.26 -3.68 11.51
C LEU A 358 -1.97 -4.85 12.21
N GLU A 359 -1.91 -4.90 13.53
CA GLU A 359 -2.64 -5.84 14.40
C GLU A 359 -3.55 -5.03 15.33
N GLY A 360 -4.87 -5.17 15.22
CA GLY A 360 -5.85 -4.52 16.10
C GLY A 360 -5.89 -5.20 17.47
N GLY A 361 -6.38 -6.44 17.48
CA GLY A 361 -6.56 -7.28 18.66
C GLY A 361 -8.03 -7.26 19.12
N PRO A 362 -8.34 -7.49 20.41
CA PRO A 362 -9.73 -7.45 20.85
C PRO A 362 -10.30 -6.03 21.04
N GLY A 363 -11.41 -5.73 20.38
CA GLY A 363 -12.11 -4.45 20.42
C GLY A 363 -12.66 -4.11 19.05
N ASN A 364 -13.32 -2.96 18.92
CA ASN A 364 -13.80 -2.51 17.61
C ASN A 364 -12.80 -1.48 17.07
N ASP A 365 -11.92 -1.95 16.19
CA ASP A 365 -10.76 -1.26 15.69
C ASP A 365 -10.99 -0.63 14.31
N THR A 366 -10.16 0.33 13.95
CA THR A 366 -10.12 0.91 12.61
C THR A 366 -8.67 0.90 12.10
N LEU A 367 -8.42 0.13 11.06
CA LEU A 367 -7.10 -0.13 10.51
C LEU A 367 -7.03 0.37 9.06
N SER A 368 -5.96 1.10 8.72
CA SER A 368 -5.70 1.55 7.35
C SER A 368 -4.24 1.34 6.98
N GLY A 369 -3.98 0.51 5.96
CA GLY A 369 -2.66 0.29 5.38
C GLY A 369 -2.17 1.51 4.60
N SER A 370 -3.07 2.07 3.78
CA SER A 370 -2.88 3.25 2.94
C SER A 370 -2.05 2.98 1.68
N SER A 371 -0.72 2.93 1.74
CA SER A 371 0.06 2.67 0.53
C SER A 371 1.19 1.72 0.79
N GLY A 372 1.21 0.59 0.11
CA GLY A 372 2.12 -0.48 0.46
C GLY A 372 1.55 -1.81 0.04
N ASN A 373 2.26 -2.90 0.32
CA ASN A 373 1.60 -4.19 0.36
C ASN A 373 1.49 -4.55 1.83
N ASP A 374 0.35 -4.22 2.39
CA ASP A 374 0.12 -4.20 3.82
C ASP A 374 -0.48 -5.52 4.30
N LEU A 375 -0.22 -5.83 5.56
CA LEU A 375 -0.83 -6.95 6.27
C LEU A 375 -1.69 -6.38 7.39
N ILE A 376 -2.99 -6.58 7.29
CA ILE A 376 -3.99 -6.13 8.25
C ILE A 376 -4.57 -7.37 8.93
N ASP A 377 -4.52 -7.39 10.26
CA ASP A 377 -5.11 -8.41 11.15
C ASP A 377 -5.94 -7.64 12.18
N ALA A 378 -7.26 -7.60 12.02
CA ALA A 378 -8.12 -6.73 12.84
C ALA A 378 -8.40 -7.36 14.21
N GLY A 379 -8.87 -8.60 14.27
CA GLY A 379 -8.84 -9.42 15.49
C GLY A 379 -10.23 -9.85 15.96
N ASP A 380 -10.58 -9.58 17.21
CA ASP A 380 -11.90 -9.91 17.76
C ASP A 380 -12.69 -8.60 17.95
N GLY A 381 -13.87 -8.45 17.34
CA GLY A 381 -14.77 -7.30 17.49
C GLY A 381 -15.32 -6.85 16.15
N ASP A 382 -16.23 -5.86 16.13
CA ASP A 382 -16.74 -5.35 14.85
C ASP A 382 -15.77 -4.26 14.33
N ASP A 383 -14.93 -4.64 13.37
CA ASP A 383 -13.78 -3.88 12.90
C ASP A 383 -13.99 -3.22 11.55
N ILE A 384 -13.14 -2.22 11.25
CA ILE A 384 -13.11 -1.55 9.95
C ILE A 384 -11.68 -1.59 9.39
N GLY A 385 -11.51 -2.19 8.21
CA GLY A 385 -10.23 -2.31 7.51
C GLY A 385 -10.20 -1.61 6.15
N TYR A 386 -9.09 -0.96 5.82
CA TYR A 386 -8.83 -0.35 4.51
C TYR A 386 -7.42 -0.68 4.00
N GLY A 387 -7.30 -1.34 2.85
CA GLY A 387 -6.02 -1.53 2.14
C GLY A 387 -5.55 -0.26 1.44
N SER A 388 -6.45 0.31 0.61
CA SER A 388 -6.29 1.49 -0.24
C SER A 388 -5.43 1.26 -1.49
N THR A 389 -4.09 1.21 -1.40
CA THR A 389 -3.25 1.04 -2.59
C THR A 389 -2.12 0.04 -2.39
N GLY A 390 -1.93 -0.80 -3.41
CA GLY A 390 -0.96 -1.90 -3.41
C GLY A 390 -1.62 -3.21 -3.00
N ASN A 391 -0.87 -4.31 -3.01
CA ASN A 391 -1.45 -5.66 -2.93
C ASN A 391 -1.54 -6.13 -1.47
N ASP A 392 -2.65 -5.83 -0.84
CA ASP A 392 -2.90 -5.97 0.58
C ASP A 392 -3.41 -7.37 0.95
N ARG A 393 -3.23 -7.71 2.22
CA ARG A 393 -3.80 -8.92 2.83
C ARG A 393 -4.51 -8.53 4.11
N MET A 394 -5.80 -8.79 4.16
CA MET A 394 -6.67 -8.41 5.25
C MET A 394 -7.32 -9.66 5.84
N ALA A 395 -7.15 -9.84 7.14
CA ALA A 395 -7.89 -10.80 7.94
C ALA A 395 -8.66 -10.00 8.99
N MET A 396 -9.99 -10.01 8.93
CA MET A 396 -10.81 -9.18 9.80
C MET A 396 -11.10 -9.89 11.13
N GLY A 397 -11.44 -11.17 11.11
CA GLY A 397 -11.43 -12.03 12.29
C GLY A 397 -12.83 -12.32 12.82
N ASP A 398 -13.01 -12.33 14.14
CA ASP A 398 -14.31 -12.65 14.76
C ASP A 398 -15.13 -11.35 14.97
N GLY A 399 -16.26 -11.16 14.30
CA GLY A 399 -17.08 -9.96 14.45
C GLY A 399 -17.91 -9.64 13.21
N ASN A 400 -18.69 -8.56 13.22
CA ASN A 400 -19.35 -8.10 11.99
C ASN A 400 -18.51 -6.99 11.39
N ASP A 401 -17.63 -7.35 10.48
CA ASP A 401 -16.56 -6.50 10.01
C ASP A 401 -16.91 -5.74 8.74
N THR A 402 -16.16 -4.68 8.46
CA THR A 402 -16.23 -3.97 7.18
C THR A 402 -14.84 -3.81 6.61
N ALA A 403 -14.62 -4.30 5.39
CA ALA A 403 -13.33 -4.22 4.72
C ALA A 403 -13.47 -3.67 3.29
N ASN A 404 -12.51 -2.87 2.87
CA ASN A 404 -12.32 -2.46 1.49
C ASN A 404 -10.84 -2.63 1.09
N GLY A 405 -10.59 -3.36 0.00
CA GLY A 405 -9.25 -3.64 -0.53
C GLY A 405 -8.62 -2.39 -1.15
N GLY A 406 -9.24 -1.85 -2.20
CA GLY A 406 -8.84 -0.57 -2.80
C GLY A 406 -8.52 -0.71 -4.27
N LEU A 407 -7.40 -0.17 -4.75
CA LEU A 407 -7.11 -0.02 -6.19
C LEU A 407 -6.33 -1.18 -6.83
N SER A 408 -6.03 -2.26 -6.11
CA SER A 408 -5.02 -3.25 -6.50
C SER A 408 -5.42 -4.64 -6.06
N ASN A 409 -4.77 -5.67 -6.62
CA ASN A 409 -5.17 -7.04 -6.32
C ASN A 409 -4.92 -7.42 -4.85
N ASP A 410 -6.01 -7.53 -4.11
CA ASP A 410 -6.06 -7.71 -2.68
C ASP A 410 -6.58 -9.09 -2.30
N VAL A 411 -6.36 -9.46 -1.05
CA VAL A 411 -6.94 -10.66 -0.45
C VAL A 411 -7.62 -10.28 0.85
N ILE A 412 -8.93 -10.51 0.93
CA ILE A 412 -9.75 -10.21 2.09
C ILE A 412 -10.34 -11.52 2.63
N ASP A 413 -10.20 -11.72 3.93
CA ASP A 413 -10.79 -12.82 4.72
C ASP A 413 -11.61 -12.16 5.84
N GLY A 414 -12.94 -12.20 5.74
CA GLY A 414 -13.88 -11.64 6.72
C GLY A 414 -13.74 -12.40 8.04
N GLY A 415 -14.00 -13.71 8.00
CA GLY A 415 -13.90 -14.58 9.16
C GLY A 415 -15.27 -14.91 9.74
N PRO A 416 -15.40 -15.22 11.04
CA PRO A 416 -16.70 -15.49 11.62
C PRO A 416 -17.49 -14.21 11.97
N GLY A 417 -18.69 -14.09 11.42
CA GLY A 417 -19.69 -13.07 11.69
C GLY A 417 -20.38 -12.63 10.41
N ASN A 418 -21.17 -11.54 10.46
CA ASN A 418 -21.89 -11.07 9.27
C ASN A 418 -21.13 -9.87 8.70
N ASP A 419 -20.26 -10.12 7.73
CA ASP A 419 -19.28 -9.17 7.25
C ASP A 419 -19.77 -8.38 6.04
N LYS A 420 -19.18 -7.20 5.84
CA LYS A 420 -19.37 -6.39 4.63
C LYS A 420 -18.02 -6.20 3.94
N LEU A 421 -17.86 -6.82 2.79
CA LEU A 421 -16.60 -6.87 2.06
C LEU A 421 -16.72 -6.28 0.66
N ASP A 422 -15.66 -5.61 0.21
CA ASP A 422 -15.52 -4.96 -1.10
C ASP A 422 -14.04 -5.06 -1.51
N GLY A 423 -13.73 -5.81 -2.56
CA GLY A 423 -12.37 -5.95 -3.07
C GLY A 423 -11.86 -4.62 -3.61
N GLY A 424 -12.73 -3.92 -4.35
CA GLY A 424 -12.42 -2.67 -5.00
C GLY A 424 -12.08 -2.91 -6.47
N ASP A 425 -10.99 -2.30 -6.94
CA ASP A 425 -10.53 -2.45 -8.31
C ASP A 425 -9.42 -3.49 -8.45
N ALA A 426 -9.28 -3.97 -9.69
CA ALA A 426 -8.34 -5.03 -10.08
C ALA A 426 -8.79 -6.41 -9.57
N ASP A 427 -8.03 -7.45 -9.89
CA ASP A 427 -8.52 -8.83 -9.70
C ASP A 427 -8.25 -9.31 -8.26
N ASP A 428 -9.30 -9.37 -7.45
CA ASP A 428 -9.25 -9.63 -6.02
C ASP A 428 -9.58 -11.09 -5.65
N THR A 429 -9.46 -11.39 -4.35
CA THR A 429 -9.85 -12.68 -3.77
C THR A 429 -10.47 -12.44 -2.41
N ILE A 430 -11.75 -12.78 -2.26
CA ILE A 430 -12.53 -12.51 -1.06
C ILE A 430 -13.12 -13.80 -0.51
N TYR A 431 -13.04 -13.94 0.82
CA TYR A 431 -13.72 -14.95 1.60
C TYR A 431 -14.58 -14.24 2.65
N GLY A 432 -15.90 -14.47 2.65
CA GLY A 432 -16.84 -14.01 3.67
C GLY A 432 -16.52 -14.70 4.99
N GLY A 433 -16.79 -16.00 5.05
CA GLY A 433 -16.46 -16.84 6.20
C GLY A 433 -17.69 -17.51 6.77
N GLU A 434 -17.85 -17.53 8.10
CA GLU A 434 -19.07 -18.09 8.72
C GLU A 434 -20.03 -16.96 9.09
N GLY A 435 -21.24 -16.93 8.57
CA GLY A 435 -22.26 -15.93 8.90
C GLY A 435 -22.99 -15.46 7.65
N ASP A 436 -23.94 -14.54 7.80
CA ASP A 436 -24.68 -14.02 6.63
C ASP A 436 -23.92 -12.79 6.09
N ASP A 437 -23.08 -13.00 5.09
CA ASP A 437 -22.12 -12.03 4.58
C ASP A 437 -22.65 -11.21 3.39
N VAL A 438 -22.10 -10.01 3.22
CA VAL A 438 -22.36 -9.14 2.08
C VAL A 438 -21.05 -8.84 1.37
N ILE A 439 -20.85 -9.46 0.21
CA ILE A 439 -19.74 -9.17 -0.70
C ILE A 439 -20.32 -8.33 -1.84
N LYS A 440 -19.88 -7.08 -1.94
CA LYS A 440 -20.35 -6.18 -3.00
C LYS A 440 -19.19 -5.43 -3.62
N GLU A 441 -18.86 -5.83 -4.84
CA GLU A 441 -17.81 -5.20 -5.63
C GLU A 441 -18.31 -3.87 -6.22
N ALA A 442 -17.64 -2.78 -5.84
CA ALA A 442 -17.87 -1.47 -6.44
C ALA A 442 -16.94 -1.19 -7.63
N GLY A 443 -15.81 -1.90 -7.76
CA GLY A 443 -14.80 -1.66 -8.79
C GLY A 443 -14.94 -2.51 -10.05
N LEU A 444 -13.90 -2.47 -10.89
CA LEU A 444 -13.90 -3.04 -12.26
C LEU A 444 -13.00 -4.27 -12.43
N GLY A 445 -12.67 -4.96 -11.34
CA GLY A 445 -11.85 -6.17 -11.29
C GLY A 445 -12.43 -7.35 -12.07
N ASN A 446 -11.60 -8.27 -12.58
CA ASN A 446 -12.09 -9.61 -12.96
C ASN A 446 -11.71 -10.57 -11.84
N ASP A 447 -12.54 -10.64 -10.81
CA ASP A 447 -12.13 -11.26 -9.56
C ASP A 447 -11.85 -12.75 -9.69
N ILE A 448 -10.84 -13.18 -8.94
CA ILE A 448 -10.33 -14.54 -9.03
C ILE A 448 -11.28 -15.50 -8.31
N LEU A 449 -11.85 -15.04 -7.20
CA LEU A 449 -12.76 -15.76 -6.33
C LEU A 449 -13.51 -14.77 -5.42
N LEU A 450 -14.84 -14.88 -5.42
CA LEU A 450 -15.72 -14.35 -4.37
C LEU A 450 -16.39 -15.56 -3.72
N ASP A 451 -16.18 -15.78 -2.41
CA ASP A 451 -16.66 -16.95 -1.67
C ASP A 451 -17.42 -16.48 -0.42
N GLY A 452 -18.74 -16.67 -0.38
CA GLY A 452 -19.58 -16.31 0.77
C GLY A 452 -19.21 -17.17 1.98
N GLY A 453 -19.30 -18.49 1.82
CA GLY A 453 -18.99 -19.45 2.86
C GLY A 453 -20.27 -20.03 3.48
N PRO A 454 -20.25 -20.53 4.74
CA PRO A 454 -21.48 -20.97 5.37
C PRO A 454 -22.33 -19.82 5.92
N GLY A 455 -23.58 -19.74 5.48
CA GLY A 455 -24.54 -18.71 5.87
C GLY A 455 -25.46 -18.36 4.71
N ASN A 456 -26.36 -17.40 4.89
CA ASN A 456 -27.19 -16.92 3.80
C ASN A 456 -26.60 -15.62 3.24
N ASP A 457 -25.81 -15.74 2.19
CA ASP A 457 -24.93 -14.68 1.71
C ASP A 457 -25.55 -13.86 0.58
N LEU A 458 -25.08 -12.62 0.46
CA LEU A 458 -25.38 -11.74 -0.67
C LEU A 458 -24.07 -11.39 -1.38
N ILE A 459 -23.92 -11.87 -2.62
CA ILE A 459 -22.75 -11.61 -3.45
C ILE A 459 -23.18 -10.88 -4.73
N ASP A 460 -22.63 -9.69 -4.92
CA ASP A 460 -22.79 -8.86 -6.13
C ASP A 460 -21.40 -8.71 -6.76
N GLY A 461 -21.15 -9.48 -7.82
CA GLY A 461 -19.85 -9.60 -8.52
C GLY A 461 -19.43 -8.34 -9.28
N GLY A 462 -20.30 -7.33 -9.36
CA GLY A 462 -19.93 -6.02 -9.88
C GLY A 462 -20.04 -5.94 -11.39
N ARG A 463 -18.94 -5.78 -12.13
CA ARG A 463 -18.97 -5.52 -13.59
C ARG A 463 -17.88 -6.23 -14.37
N GLY A 464 -17.16 -7.11 -13.69
CA GLY A 464 -15.97 -7.76 -14.17
C GLY A 464 -16.29 -8.91 -15.11
N ASN A 465 -15.44 -9.93 -15.08
CA ASN A 465 -15.82 -11.26 -15.57
C ASN A 465 -15.35 -12.18 -14.46
N GLU A 466 -16.25 -12.48 -13.53
CA GLU A 466 -15.87 -13.15 -12.29
C GLU A 466 -15.54 -14.60 -12.63
N LYS A 467 -14.30 -14.97 -12.33
CA LYS A 467 -13.82 -16.31 -12.66
C LYS A 467 -14.58 -17.38 -11.88
N LEU A 468 -14.99 -17.05 -10.66
CA LEU A 468 -15.76 -17.92 -9.78
C LEU A 468 -16.39 -17.12 -8.64
N VAL A 469 -17.71 -17.14 -8.57
CA VAL A 469 -18.52 -16.72 -7.42
C VAL A 469 -19.11 -17.97 -6.79
N LEU A 470 -18.92 -18.13 -5.48
CA LEU A 470 -19.43 -19.24 -4.68
C LEU A 470 -20.35 -18.68 -3.59
N GLY A 471 -21.60 -19.15 -3.52
CA GLY A 471 -22.47 -18.92 -2.38
C GLY A 471 -21.95 -19.69 -1.18
N GLY A 472 -22.05 -21.02 -1.26
CA GLY A 472 -21.60 -21.92 -0.19
C GLY A 472 -22.81 -22.63 0.43
N PRO A 473 -22.70 -23.11 1.68
CA PRO A 473 -23.87 -23.69 2.34
C PRO A 473 -24.81 -22.64 2.93
N GLY A 474 -26.02 -22.54 2.39
CA GLY A 474 -27.11 -21.69 2.87
C GLY A 474 -28.02 -21.24 1.74
N ASP A 475 -29.00 -20.38 2.02
CA ASP A 475 -29.88 -19.85 0.97
C ASP A 475 -29.29 -18.51 0.47
N ASP A 476 -28.55 -18.54 -0.63
CA ASP A 476 -27.69 -17.44 -1.08
C ASP A 476 -28.31 -16.60 -2.21
N GLN A 477 -27.80 -15.39 -2.39
CA GLN A 477 -28.16 -14.49 -3.49
C GLN A 477 -26.91 -14.06 -4.26
N LEU A 478 -26.79 -14.51 -5.51
CA LEU A 478 -25.65 -14.29 -6.37
C LEU A 478 -26.05 -13.45 -7.60
N TYR A 479 -25.35 -12.35 -7.85
CA TYR A 479 -25.58 -11.44 -8.98
C TYR A 479 -24.28 -11.22 -9.76
N GLY A 480 -24.23 -11.60 -11.03
CA GLY A 480 -23.07 -11.39 -11.93
C GLY A 480 -23.08 -10.01 -12.62
N GLN A 481 -24.28 -9.44 -12.82
CA GLN A 481 -24.50 -8.12 -13.41
C GLN A 481 -24.00 -7.97 -14.84
N ASN A 482 -22.74 -7.58 -15.05
CA ASN A 482 -22.12 -7.46 -16.36
C ASN A 482 -20.86 -8.29 -16.38
N GLY A 483 -20.71 -9.18 -17.36
CA GLY A 483 -19.54 -10.05 -17.39
C GLY A 483 -19.91 -11.40 -17.94
N GLY A 484 -18.93 -12.16 -18.42
CA GLY A 484 -19.14 -13.59 -18.64
C GLY A 484 -18.74 -14.33 -17.38
N ASP A 485 -19.70 -14.52 -16.49
CA ASP A 485 -19.46 -14.88 -15.09
C ASP A 485 -19.68 -16.37 -14.83
N LYS A 486 -19.05 -16.88 -13.77
CA LYS A 486 -19.33 -18.23 -13.27
C LYS A 486 -19.85 -18.16 -11.83
N LEU A 487 -21.16 -18.38 -11.67
CA LEU A 487 -21.86 -18.35 -10.38
C LEU A 487 -22.25 -19.77 -9.97
N ASP A 488 -22.06 -20.09 -8.70
CA ASP A 488 -22.17 -21.45 -8.14
C ASP A 488 -22.82 -21.35 -6.74
N GLY A 489 -24.11 -21.68 -6.64
CA GLY A 489 -24.92 -21.61 -5.41
C GLY A 489 -24.42 -22.57 -4.33
N GLN A 490 -24.33 -23.86 -4.69
CA GLN A 490 -23.94 -24.99 -3.83
C GLN A 490 -25.12 -25.57 -3.02
N ASP A 491 -25.03 -25.60 -1.68
CA ASP A 491 -26.01 -26.32 -0.87
C ASP A 491 -27.03 -25.32 -0.34
N GLY A 492 -28.30 -25.41 -0.72
CA GLY A 492 -29.39 -24.58 -0.20
C GLY A 492 -30.28 -24.05 -1.31
N ASN A 493 -31.26 -23.21 -0.97
CA ASN A 493 -32.21 -22.70 -1.96
C ASN A 493 -31.75 -21.33 -2.46
N ASP A 494 -31.04 -21.30 -3.57
CA ASP A 494 -30.30 -20.13 -4.01
C ASP A 494 -31.07 -19.27 -5.02
N THR A 495 -30.73 -17.99 -5.07
CA THR A 495 -31.16 -17.07 -6.12
C THR A 495 -29.95 -16.62 -6.92
N ILE A 496 -29.88 -16.99 -8.19
CA ILE A 496 -28.75 -16.70 -9.07
C ILE A 496 -29.22 -15.88 -10.27
N VAL A 497 -28.56 -14.75 -10.51
CA VAL A 497 -28.83 -13.87 -11.66
C VAL A 497 -27.52 -13.63 -12.41
N GLY A 498 -27.40 -14.16 -13.63
CA GLY A 498 -26.22 -13.98 -14.49
C GLY A 498 -26.03 -12.53 -14.90
N GLY A 499 -27.02 -11.98 -15.59
CA GLY A 499 -27.06 -10.56 -15.93
C GLY A 499 -26.78 -10.32 -17.41
N ARG A 500 -25.56 -9.94 -17.77
CA ARG A 500 -25.22 -9.65 -19.17
C ARG A 500 -24.00 -10.39 -19.64
N ALA A 501 -24.08 -10.83 -20.88
CA ALA A 501 -23.13 -11.66 -21.58
C ALA A 501 -23.39 -13.13 -21.28
N GLY A 502 -22.47 -14.00 -21.67
CA GLY A 502 -22.72 -15.44 -21.60
C GLY A 502 -22.18 -16.02 -20.31
N ASP A 503 -23.08 -16.42 -19.43
CA ASP A 503 -22.79 -16.84 -18.06
C ASP A 503 -22.82 -18.36 -17.89
N VAL A 504 -22.20 -18.82 -16.81
CA VAL A 504 -22.27 -20.20 -16.33
C VAL A 504 -22.88 -20.20 -14.93
N LEU A 505 -24.13 -20.65 -14.82
CA LEU A 505 -24.90 -20.62 -13.58
C LEU A 505 -25.15 -22.05 -13.09
N LEU A 506 -24.83 -22.33 -11.82
CA LEU A 506 -24.98 -23.64 -11.20
C LEU A 506 -25.73 -23.52 -9.87
N GLY A 507 -26.87 -24.18 -9.73
CA GLY A 507 -27.64 -24.29 -8.48
C GLY A 507 -27.01 -25.29 -7.51
N HIS A 508 -27.01 -26.57 -7.88
CA HIS A 508 -26.59 -27.75 -7.08
C HIS A 508 -27.69 -28.35 -6.22
N ASP A 509 -27.59 -28.32 -4.90
CA ASP A 509 -28.49 -29.06 -4.01
C ASP A 509 -29.53 -28.08 -3.42
N GLY A 510 -30.78 -28.11 -3.84
CA GLY A 510 -31.85 -27.27 -3.28
C GLY A 510 -32.89 -26.83 -4.30
N ASP A 511 -33.94 -26.15 -3.86
CA ASP A 511 -34.95 -25.62 -4.80
C ASP A 511 -34.53 -24.21 -5.25
N ASP A 512 -33.85 -24.10 -6.39
CA ASP A 512 -33.17 -22.89 -6.82
C ASP A 512 -34.01 -21.97 -7.72
N THR A 513 -33.65 -20.69 -7.75
CA THR A 513 -34.18 -19.71 -8.71
C THR A 513 -33.04 -19.10 -9.53
N ILE A 514 -32.97 -19.44 -10.82
CA ILE A 514 -31.85 -19.08 -11.70
C ILE A 514 -32.35 -18.27 -12.90
N ARG A 515 -31.72 -17.12 -13.17
CA ARG A 515 -32.02 -16.27 -14.34
C ARG A 515 -30.75 -15.94 -15.12
N GLY A 516 -30.72 -16.31 -16.40
CA GLY A 516 -29.62 -15.98 -17.33
C GLY A 516 -29.59 -14.49 -17.69
N ASP A 517 -30.76 -13.93 -18.00
CA ASP A 517 -30.94 -12.58 -18.54
C ASP A 517 -30.47 -12.46 -19.99
N ALA A 518 -29.49 -11.61 -20.32
CA ALA A 518 -29.14 -11.30 -21.70
C ALA A 518 -27.79 -11.88 -22.07
N GLY A 519 -27.77 -12.78 -23.05
CA GLY A 519 -26.55 -13.34 -23.58
C GLY A 519 -26.69 -14.84 -23.75
N ARG A 520 -25.60 -15.51 -24.11
CA ARG A 520 -25.66 -16.95 -24.35
C ARG A 520 -25.26 -17.68 -23.09
N ASP A 521 -26.25 -18.11 -22.33
CA ASP A 521 -26.05 -18.66 -21.00
C ASP A 521 -25.99 -20.18 -20.98
N THR A 522 -25.33 -20.70 -19.95
CA THR A 522 -25.29 -22.12 -19.65
C THR A 522 -25.67 -22.34 -18.20
N MET A 523 -26.86 -22.90 -17.97
CA MET A 523 -27.44 -23.03 -16.64
C MET A 523 -27.72 -24.49 -16.27
N TYR A 524 -27.46 -24.83 -15.00
CA TYR A 524 -27.74 -26.15 -14.42
C TYR A 524 -28.40 -26.00 -13.05
N GLY A 525 -29.60 -26.52 -12.89
CA GLY A 525 -30.32 -26.59 -11.60
C GLY A 525 -29.72 -27.65 -10.67
N HIS A 526 -29.57 -28.88 -11.17
CA HIS A 526 -29.08 -30.08 -10.49
C HIS A 526 -30.11 -30.81 -9.62
N GLU A 527 -30.02 -30.87 -8.29
CA GLU A 527 -30.95 -31.60 -7.42
C GLU A 527 -31.96 -30.63 -6.79
N GLY A 528 -33.27 -30.81 -7.00
CA GLY A 528 -34.32 -30.00 -6.38
C GLY A 528 -35.39 -29.57 -7.36
N ASP A 529 -36.46 -28.93 -6.88
CA ASP A 529 -37.55 -28.45 -7.74
C ASP A 529 -37.25 -27.00 -8.19
N ASP A 530 -36.55 -26.84 -9.32
CA ASP A 530 -35.94 -25.56 -9.71
C ASP A 530 -36.87 -24.63 -10.53
N ILE A 531 -36.59 -23.32 -10.47
CA ILE A 531 -37.19 -22.30 -11.34
C ILE A 531 -36.08 -21.64 -12.16
N MET A 532 -36.10 -21.82 -13.48
CA MET A 532 -35.06 -21.31 -14.37
C MET A 532 -35.62 -20.52 -15.56
N ASP A 533 -34.98 -19.41 -15.91
CA ASP A 533 -35.31 -18.58 -17.08
C ASP A 533 -34.03 -18.20 -17.85
N GLY A 534 -33.90 -18.65 -19.10
CA GLY A 534 -32.74 -18.34 -19.96
C GLY A 534 -32.66 -16.87 -20.31
N GLY A 535 -33.81 -16.26 -20.63
CA GLY A 535 -33.87 -14.85 -20.99
C GLY A 535 -33.74 -14.64 -22.50
N GLY A 536 -32.66 -14.02 -22.97
CA GLY A 536 -32.50 -13.67 -24.38
C GLY A 536 -31.17 -14.10 -24.97
N ASP A 537 -31.17 -14.39 -26.27
CA ASP A 537 -30.11 -15.07 -27.03
C ASP A 537 -30.16 -16.60 -26.88
N ASP A 538 -29.21 -17.33 -27.50
CA ASP A 538 -29.30 -18.78 -27.68
C ASP A 538 -28.79 -19.54 -26.43
N ASP A 539 -29.69 -19.96 -25.54
CA ASP A 539 -29.33 -20.47 -24.22
C ASP A 539 -29.22 -21.99 -24.12
N ARG A 540 -28.54 -22.47 -23.08
CA ARG A 540 -28.54 -23.88 -22.66
C ARG A 540 -29.02 -24.00 -21.23
N VAL A 541 -30.19 -24.61 -21.04
CA VAL A 541 -30.86 -24.77 -19.74
C VAL A 541 -31.02 -26.23 -19.39
N SER A 542 -30.65 -26.63 -18.18
CA SER A 542 -30.86 -27.98 -17.66
C SER A 542 -31.41 -27.90 -16.24
N GLY A 543 -32.60 -28.46 -16.01
CA GLY A 543 -33.19 -28.61 -14.66
C GLY A 543 -32.39 -29.62 -13.86
N GLY A 544 -32.76 -30.89 -13.87
CA GLY A 544 -31.92 -31.95 -13.32
C GLY A 544 -32.75 -33.06 -12.72
N ASP A 545 -32.59 -33.34 -11.44
CA ASP A 545 -33.44 -34.25 -10.67
C ASP A 545 -34.44 -33.39 -9.87
N GLY A 546 -35.74 -33.51 -10.10
CA GLY A 546 -36.79 -32.74 -9.41
C GLY A 546 -37.91 -32.30 -10.36
N ASP A 547 -39.01 -31.77 -9.85
CA ASP A 547 -40.13 -31.29 -10.68
C ASP A 547 -39.90 -29.82 -11.10
N ASP A 548 -39.18 -29.61 -12.22
CA ASP A 548 -38.63 -28.30 -12.60
C ASP A 548 -39.59 -27.38 -13.36
N GLN A 549 -39.35 -26.06 -13.27
CA GLN A 549 -40.00 -25.01 -14.08
C GLN A 549 -38.96 -24.27 -14.93
N LEU A 550 -38.91 -24.57 -16.22
CA LEU A 550 -37.90 -24.06 -17.15
C LEU A 550 -38.53 -23.13 -18.20
N THR A 551 -37.97 -21.94 -18.40
CA THR A 551 -38.25 -21.06 -19.53
C THR A 551 -36.99 -20.93 -20.39
N GLY A 552 -37.10 -21.20 -21.70
CA GLY A 552 -36.02 -20.98 -22.65
C GLY A 552 -35.76 -19.49 -22.84
N GLY A 553 -36.80 -18.77 -23.29
CA GLY A 553 -36.71 -17.34 -23.50
C GLY A 553 -36.83 -17.00 -24.98
N SER A 554 -36.10 -16.00 -25.46
CA SER A 554 -36.02 -15.66 -26.88
C SER A 554 -34.67 -16.03 -27.45
N GLY A 555 -34.62 -16.87 -28.48
CA GLY A 555 -33.34 -17.34 -29.03
C GLY A 555 -33.51 -18.75 -29.58
N GLU A 556 -32.49 -19.32 -30.22
CA GLU A 556 -32.52 -20.76 -30.53
C GLU A 556 -31.99 -21.55 -29.31
N ASP A 557 -32.88 -21.96 -28.41
CA ASP A 557 -32.52 -22.49 -27.09
C ASP A 557 -32.37 -24.01 -27.06
N GLU A 558 -31.58 -24.51 -26.10
CA GLU A 558 -31.39 -25.94 -25.81
C GLU A 558 -31.82 -26.24 -24.35
N VAL A 559 -33.02 -26.77 -24.18
CA VAL A 559 -33.62 -27.03 -22.84
C VAL A 559 -33.70 -28.52 -22.52
N PHE A 560 -33.21 -28.90 -21.35
CA PHE A 560 -33.25 -30.25 -20.80
C PHE A 560 -34.05 -30.25 -19.50
N GLY A 561 -35.15 -31.02 -19.44
CA GLY A 561 -35.94 -31.20 -18.21
C GLY A 561 -35.14 -32.02 -17.19
N GLY A 562 -35.13 -33.33 -17.37
CA GLY A 562 -34.28 -34.21 -16.56
C GLY A 562 -35.06 -35.38 -16.01
N ASP A 563 -34.95 -35.65 -14.72
CA ASP A 563 -35.74 -36.63 -13.97
C ASP A 563 -36.80 -35.88 -13.14
N GLY A 564 -38.08 -36.07 -13.41
CA GLY A 564 -39.13 -35.30 -12.72
C GLY A 564 -40.38 -35.18 -13.56
N ASP A 565 -41.47 -34.68 -13.00
CA ASP A 565 -42.63 -34.24 -13.79
C ASP A 565 -42.47 -32.73 -14.12
N ASP A 566 -41.75 -32.40 -15.20
CA ASP A 566 -41.28 -31.04 -15.49
C ASP A 566 -42.29 -30.14 -16.21
N GLN A 567 -42.12 -28.82 -16.08
CA GLN A 567 -42.81 -27.79 -16.85
C GLN A 567 -41.83 -26.93 -17.66
N ILE A 568 -41.91 -27.01 -18.99
CA ILE A 568 -40.97 -26.34 -19.90
C ILE A 568 -41.71 -25.37 -20.81
N ARG A 569 -41.22 -24.14 -20.94
CA ARG A 569 -41.83 -23.07 -21.74
C ARG A 569 -40.84 -22.52 -22.77
N VAL A 570 -41.16 -22.71 -24.04
CA VAL A 570 -40.35 -22.30 -25.21
C VAL A 570 -41.25 -21.67 -26.30
N ALA A 571 -42.28 -20.94 -25.88
CA ALA A 571 -43.32 -20.44 -26.77
C ALA A 571 -42.96 -19.07 -27.38
N ASP A 572 -41.82 -18.95 -28.06
CA ASP A 572 -41.26 -17.69 -28.54
C ASP A 572 -41.48 -17.49 -30.08
N THR A 573 -40.55 -16.89 -30.84
CA THR A 573 -40.58 -16.88 -32.32
C THR A 573 -39.41 -17.59 -33.02
N SER A 574 -38.56 -18.27 -32.26
CA SER A 574 -37.28 -18.88 -32.63
C SER A 574 -37.35 -20.41 -32.58
N ARG A 575 -36.27 -21.12 -32.91
CA ARG A 575 -36.30 -22.59 -33.02
C ARG A 575 -35.58 -23.23 -31.84
N ASP A 576 -36.34 -23.92 -31.02
CA ASP A 576 -35.78 -24.53 -29.81
C ASP A 576 -35.58 -26.04 -29.94
N PHE A 577 -34.66 -26.56 -29.15
CA PHE A 577 -34.49 -27.99 -28.91
C PHE A 577 -34.86 -28.29 -27.45
N VAL A 578 -35.86 -29.14 -27.25
CA VAL A 578 -36.29 -29.57 -25.91
C VAL A 578 -36.14 -31.08 -25.77
N PHE A 579 -35.43 -31.51 -24.73
CA PHE A 579 -35.38 -32.89 -24.29
C PHE A 579 -36.00 -33.00 -22.89
N CYS A 580 -37.22 -33.53 -22.81
CA CYS A 580 -37.95 -33.55 -21.54
C CYS A 580 -37.36 -34.54 -20.52
N GLY A 581 -36.90 -35.71 -20.96
CA GLY A 581 -36.24 -36.67 -20.08
C GLY A 581 -37.17 -37.74 -19.50
N ARG A 582 -37.12 -37.95 -18.19
CA ARG A 582 -37.82 -39.00 -17.45
C ARG A 582 -38.85 -38.40 -16.51
N GLY A 583 -40.12 -38.48 -16.92
CA GLY A 583 -41.23 -38.42 -16.00
C GLY A 583 -42.52 -38.17 -16.74
N LYS A 584 -43.32 -37.19 -16.31
CA LYS A 584 -44.49 -36.75 -17.07
C LYS A 584 -44.43 -35.25 -17.27
N ASP A 585 -43.84 -34.90 -18.40
CA ASP A 585 -43.42 -33.53 -18.66
C ASP A 585 -44.48 -32.79 -19.46
N THR A 586 -44.59 -31.49 -19.19
CA THR A 586 -45.48 -30.57 -19.89
C THR A 586 -44.69 -29.48 -20.57
N VAL A 587 -44.71 -29.47 -21.90
CA VAL A 587 -44.06 -28.44 -22.72
C VAL A 587 -45.09 -27.48 -23.29
N TYR A 588 -44.84 -26.18 -23.16
CA TYR A 588 -45.60 -25.11 -23.78
C TYR A 588 -44.84 -24.58 -25.00
N VAL A 589 -45.46 -24.72 -26.17
CA VAL A 589 -44.95 -24.20 -27.45
C VAL A 589 -45.92 -23.17 -28.03
N GLU A 590 -45.45 -22.36 -28.95
CA GLU A 590 -46.23 -21.34 -29.61
C GLU A 590 -47.37 -21.92 -30.48
N ASP A 591 -48.49 -21.21 -30.52
CA ASP A 591 -49.69 -21.65 -31.24
C ASP A 591 -49.71 -21.29 -32.73
N ASP A 592 -48.85 -20.36 -33.15
CA ASP A 592 -48.78 -19.84 -34.52
C ASP A 592 -47.84 -20.64 -35.44
N ALA A 593 -46.87 -21.37 -34.87
CA ALA A 593 -45.91 -22.18 -35.61
C ALA A 593 -45.47 -23.51 -34.92
N PRO A 594 -46.38 -24.32 -34.35
CA PRO A 594 -46.09 -25.39 -33.35
C PRO A 594 -45.22 -26.59 -33.80
N ASP A 595 -44.70 -26.58 -35.03
CA ASP A 595 -43.73 -27.57 -35.53
C ASP A 595 -42.33 -26.94 -35.70
N ARG A 596 -42.12 -25.72 -35.18
CA ARG A 596 -40.87 -24.97 -35.30
C ARG A 596 -39.79 -25.58 -34.41
N ASP A 597 -40.17 -26.02 -33.22
CA ASP A 597 -39.26 -26.59 -32.22
C ASP A 597 -39.10 -28.10 -32.39
N GLN A 598 -37.96 -28.58 -31.94
CA GLN A 598 -37.63 -29.99 -31.88
C GLN A 598 -37.83 -30.52 -30.46
N LEU A 599 -38.93 -31.24 -30.24
CA LEU A 599 -39.23 -31.90 -28.96
C LEU A 599 -38.85 -33.39 -28.99
N ASP A 600 -38.13 -33.86 -27.98
CA ASP A 600 -37.81 -35.26 -27.75
C ASP A 600 -38.24 -35.72 -26.34
N SER A 601 -38.80 -36.92 -26.28
CA SER A 601 -39.22 -37.59 -25.04
C SER A 601 -40.24 -36.84 -24.17
N CYS A 602 -41.08 -35.98 -24.75
CA CYS A 602 -42.11 -35.22 -24.02
C CYS A 602 -43.50 -35.87 -24.02
N GLU A 603 -44.16 -35.96 -22.87
CA GLU A 603 -45.49 -36.57 -22.72
C GLU A 603 -46.64 -35.64 -23.12
N THR A 604 -46.62 -34.39 -22.63
CA THR A 604 -47.70 -33.42 -22.81
C THR A 604 -47.18 -32.18 -23.51
N VAL A 605 -47.81 -31.81 -24.63
CA VAL A 605 -47.48 -30.58 -25.36
C VAL A 605 -48.72 -29.69 -25.46
N LEU A 606 -48.63 -28.49 -24.89
CA LEU A 606 -49.67 -27.47 -24.86
C LEU A 606 -49.27 -26.30 -25.76
N LYS A 607 -50.26 -25.68 -26.40
CA LYS A 607 -50.05 -24.58 -27.34
C LYS A 607 -50.58 -23.29 -26.74
N ILE A 608 -49.75 -22.26 -26.69
CA ILE A 608 -50.08 -20.94 -26.12
C ILE A 608 -49.67 -19.83 -27.11
N PRO A 609 -50.24 -18.61 -26.99
CA PRO A 609 -49.79 -17.48 -27.81
C PRO A 609 -48.29 -17.22 -27.62
N PRO A 610 -47.57 -16.73 -28.64
CA PRO A 610 -46.16 -16.37 -28.52
C PRO A 610 -45.95 -15.35 -27.40
N GLU A 611 -44.94 -15.58 -26.58
CA GLU A 611 -44.59 -14.71 -25.48
C GLU A 611 -43.64 -13.60 -25.97
N ALA A 612 -43.83 -12.41 -25.41
CA ALA A 612 -42.92 -11.30 -25.67
C ALA A 612 -41.79 -11.38 -24.64
N SER A 613 -40.56 -11.03 -25.03
CA SER A 613 -39.44 -10.84 -24.09
C SER A 613 -39.90 -9.95 -22.93
N THR A 614 -39.58 -10.39 -21.72
CA THR A 614 -39.99 -9.77 -20.45
C THR A 614 -38.93 -8.85 -19.86
N ASP A 615 -37.85 -8.57 -20.61
CA ASP A 615 -36.65 -8.00 -20.05
C ASP A 615 -36.76 -6.47 -19.87
N GLU A 616 -36.18 -5.97 -18.77
CA GLU A 616 -35.88 -4.55 -18.66
C GLU A 616 -34.94 -4.15 -19.80
N PRO A 617 -35.12 -2.98 -20.43
CA PRO A 617 -34.12 -2.48 -21.35
C PRO A 617 -32.79 -2.36 -20.59
N PRO A 618 -31.71 -2.99 -21.07
CA PRO A 618 -30.46 -3.02 -20.33
C PRO A 618 -29.96 -1.59 -20.07
N PRO A 619 -29.46 -1.26 -18.85
CA PRO A 619 -28.46 -0.20 -18.67
C PRO A 619 -27.47 -0.14 -19.84
N SER A 620 -27.19 1.01 -20.44
CA SER A 620 -26.33 0.99 -21.62
C SER A 620 -24.86 0.92 -21.21
N VAL A 621 -24.13 -0.09 -21.70
CA VAL A 621 -22.68 -0.13 -21.60
C VAL A 621 -22.10 0.59 -22.81
N VAL A 622 -21.47 1.73 -22.58
CA VAL A 622 -20.84 2.55 -23.61
C VAL A 622 -19.33 2.53 -23.38
N ARG A 623 -18.62 1.71 -24.16
CA ARG A 623 -17.15 1.62 -24.11
C ARG A 623 -16.50 2.37 -25.26
N GLY A 624 -15.51 3.20 -24.92
CA GLY A 624 -14.54 3.77 -25.83
C GLY A 624 -13.61 2.71 -26.42
N GLY A 625 -12.85 3.12 -27.43
CA GLY A 625 -11.75 2.35 -27.98
C GLY A 625 -10.42 3.00 -27.64
N PHE A 626 -9.36 2.58 -28.33
CA PHE A 626 -8.08 3.26 -28.19
C PHE A 626 -8.11 4.66 -28.84
N GLY A 627 -7.84 5.69 -28.05
CA GLY A 627 -7.74 7.10 -28.42
C GLY A 627 -8.95 7.92 -27.98
N ASN A 628 -8.85 9.24 -28.14
CA ASN A 628 -9.83 10.20 -27.65
C ASN A 628 -11.26 10.01 -28.19
N ASP A 629 -12.19 9.68 -27.30
CA ASP A 629 -13.58 9.37 -27.57
C ASP A 629 -14.56 10.42 -27.00
N ASN A 630 -15.80 10.35 -27.47
CA ASN A 630 -16.89 11.19 -26.97
C ASN A 630 -18.12 10.31 -26.76
N LEU A 631 -18.34 9.92 -25.52
CA LEU A 631 -19.28 8.92 -25.08
C LEU A 631 -20.43 9.59 -24.32
N MET A 632 -21.64 9.09 -24.53
CA MET A 632 -22.84 9.63 -23.92
C MET A 632 -23.77 8.47 -23.60
N GLY A 633 -24.19 8.38 -22.34
CA GLY A 633 -25.22 7.45 -21.90
C GLY A 633 -26.61 7.86 -22.38
N THR A 634 -27.56 7.04 -21.99
CA THR A 634 -28.99 7.17 -22.17
C THR A 634 -29.63 7.90 -20.97
N PRO A 635 -30.97 8.02 -20.92
CA PRO A 635 -31.67 8.57 -19.75
C PRO A 635 -31.99 7.55 -18.64
N GLY A 636 -31.34 6.39 -18.62
CA GLY A 636 -31.44 5.39 -17.57
C GLY A 636 -30.04 5.06 -17.04
N PRO A 637 -29.89 4.16 -16.04
CA PRO A 637 -28.58 3.83 -15.49
C PRO A 637 -27.62 3.37 -16.60
N ASP A 638 -26.41 3.91 -16.63
CA ASP A 638 -25.44 3.60 -17.67
C ASP A 638 -24.06 3.26 -17.09
N SER A 639 -23.24 2.62 -17.92
CA SER A 639 -21.83 2.36 -17.62
C SER A 639 -20.99 2.85 -18.78
N VAL A 640 -20.35 3.99 -18.60
CA VAL A 640 -19.59 4.70 -19.64
C VAL A 640 -18.10 4.63 -19.33
N PHE A 641 -17.30 4.09 -20.25
CA PHE A 641 -15.87 3.81 -20.04
C PHE A 641 -15.01 4.41 -21.15
N GLY A 642 -13.98 5.19 -20.81
CA GLY A 642 -13.11 5.91 -21.76
C GLY A 642 -12.10 5.00 -22.45
N SER A 643 -11.42 4.15 -21.68
CA SER A 643 -10.25 3.38 -22.09
C SER A 643 -8.97 4.24 -22.22
N ASP A 644 -8.04 3.88 -23.10
CA ASP A 644 -6.85 4.70 -23.34
C ASP A 644 -7.24 5.94 -24.17
N GLY A 645 -7.10 7.16 -23.69
CA GLY A 645 -7.49 8.35 -24.46
C GLY A 645 -7.54 9.62 -23.63
N ASP A 646 -7.65 10.79 -24.26
CA ASP A 646 -8.20 11.95 -23.52
C ASP A 646 -9.65 12.09 -23.97
N ASP A 647 -10.56 11.58 -23.16
CA ASP A 647 -11.93 11.26 -23.51
C ASP A 647 -12.93 12.30 -22.98
N THR A 648 -14.14 12.27 -23.51
CA THR A 648 -15.27 13.04 -22.97
C THR A 648 -16.44 12.11 -22.73
N LEU A 649 -16.83 11.96 -21.48
CA LEU A 649 -17.85 11.03 -21.02
C LEU A 649 -18.98 11.79 -20.33
N TYR A 650 -20.21 11.36 -20.57
CA TYR A 650 -21.40 11.89 -19.91
C TYR A 650 -22.39 10.76 -19.63
N GLY A 651 -22.73 10.52 -18.37
CA GLY A 651 -23.72 9.52 -17.94
C GLY A 651 -25.10 9.89 -18.46
N GLY A 652 -25.70 10.97 -17.96
CA GLY A 652 -26.97 11.48 -18.47
C GLY A 652 -28.00 11.72 -17.38
N ASP A 653 -29.15 11.05 -17.49
CA ASP A 653 -30.12 10.97 -16.40
C ASP A 653 -30.10 9.50 -15.92
N GLY A 654 -30.17 9.23 -14.63
CA GLY A 654 -30.04 7.88 -14.08
C GLY A 654 -28.90 7.82 -13.08
N ASP A 655 -28.85 6.74 -12.28
CA ASP A 655 -27.72 6.50 -11.39
C ASP A 655 -26.62 5.80 -12.22
N ASP A 656 -25.66 6.60 -12.67
CA ASP A 656 -24.69 6.22 -13.68
C ASP A 656 -23.34 5.84 -13.08
N TYR A 657 -22.54 5.14 -13.87
CA TYR A 657 -21.12 5.02 -13.62
C TYR A 657 -20.35 5.48 -14.82
N VAL A 658 -19.43 6.41 -14.59
CA VAL A 658 -18.71 7.10 -15.65
C VAL A 658 -17.23 7.12 -15.29
N ASP A 659 -16.40 6.48 -16.11
CA ASP A 659 -15.00 6.21 -15.79
C ASP A 659 -14.07 6.56 -16.97
N GLY A 660 -13.17 7.52 -16.72
CA GLY A 660 -12.21 8.02 -17.71
C GLY A 660 -11.14 6.99 -18.11
N GLU A 661 -10.75 6.10 -17.20
CA GLU A 661 -9.61 5.20 -17.36
C GLU A 661 -8.25 5.90 -17.62
N ASP A 662 -7.59 5.68 -18.75
CA ASP A 662 -6.19 6.09 -18.96
C ASP A 662 -6.09 7.32 -19.89
N GLY A 663 -6.02 8.51 -19.30
CA GLY A 663 -5.54 9.73 -19.94
C GLY A 663 -6.14 10.98 -19.28
N ASN A 664 -6.21 12.12 -19.98
CA ASN A 664 -6.69 13.37 -19.36
C ASN A 664 -8.14 13.63 -19.75
N ASP A 665 -9.06 13.11 -18.96
CA ASP A 665 -10.44 12.94 -19.33
C ASP A 665 -11.34 14.10 -18.88
N ASN A 666 -12.50 14.19 -19.51
CA ASN A 666 -13.59 15.07 -19.10
C ASN A 666 -14.82 14.20 -18.82
N VAL A 667 -15.02 13.88 -17.56
CA VAL A 667 -15.95 12.87 -17.05
C VAL A 667 -17.07 13.58 -16.29
N ALA A 668 -18.33 13.26 -16.61
CA ALA A 668 -19.48 13.81 -15.91
C ALA A 668 -20.56 12.75 -15.67
N GLY A 669 -21.04 12.64 -14.42
CA GLY A 669 -22.15 11.78 -14.01
C GLY A 669 -23.45 12.21 -14.68
N GLY A 670 -24.08 13.28 -14.18
CA GLY A 670 -25.31 13.80 -14.75
C GLY A 670 -26.37 14.08 -13.71
N ASN A 671 -27.60 13.63 -13.94
CA ASN A 671 -28.66 13.71 -12.94
C ASN A 671 -28.91 12.32 -12.36
N GLY A 672 -28.72 12.13 -11.07
CA GLY A 672 -28.82 10.83 -10.41
C GLY A 672 -27.69 10.68 -9.41
N ASN A 673 -27.70 9.61 -8.63
CA ASN A 673 -26.61 9.34 -7.68
C ASN A 673 -25.53 8.53 -8.39
N ASP A 674 -24.49 9.21 -8.85
CA ASP A 674 -23.53 8.66 -9.79
C ASP A 674 -22.25 8.18 -9.11
N GLN A 675 -21.54 7.26 -9.78
CA GLN A 675 -20.15 6.93 -9.48
C GLN A 675 -19.24 7.43 -10.60
N VAL A 676 -18.35 8.38 -10.30
CA VAL A 676 -17.59 9.11 -11.32
C VAL A 676 -16.09 9.04 -11.04
N TYR A 677 -15.32 8.49 -11.98
CA TYR A 677 -13.90 8.22 -11.82
C TYR A 677 -13.06 8.90 -12.93
N GLY A 678 -12.04 9.65 -12.55
CA GLY A 678 -11.03 10.20 -13.47
C GLY A 678 -9.93 9.18 -13.82
N ARG A 679 -9.50 8.39 -12.82
CA ARG A 679 -8.47 7.34 -12.91
C ARG A 679 -7.05 7.86 -13.22
N LYS A 680 -6.50 7.76 -14.43
CA LYS A 680 -5.09 8.10 -14.69
C LYS A 680 -4.93 9.25 -15.69
N GLY A 681 -4.79 10.46 -15.18
CA GLY A 681 -4.20 11.60 -15.89
C GLY A 681 -4.66 12.88 -15.23
N ASP A 682 -4.42 14.03 -15.85
CA ASP A 682 -4.89 15.31 -15.30
C ASP A 682 -6.36 15.54 -15.71
N ASP A 683 -7.30 15.08 -14.89
CA ASP A 683 -8.71 14.90 -15.26
C ASP A 683 -9.63 16.09 -14.90
N GLN A 684 -10.79 16.15 -15.55
CA GLN A 684 -11.93 16.99 -15.18
C GLN A 684 -13.13 16.11 -14.86
N VAL A 685 -13.45 15.99 -13.57
CA VAL A 685 -14.45 15.06 -13.04
C VAL A 685 -15.60 15.86 -12.41
N TYR A 686 -16.83 15.59 -12.81
CA TYR A 686 -18.03 16.29 -12.36
C TYR A 686 -19.13 15.31 -11.91
N GLY A 687 -19.63 15.42 -10.68
CA GLY A 687 -20.79 14.66 -10.21
C GLY A 687 -22.08 15.16 -10.87
N ASN A 688 -22.37 16.45 -10.69
CA ASN A 688 -23.54 17.21 -11.19
C ASN A 688 -24.71 17.22 -10.18
N ASP A 689 -25.88 16.68 -10.49
CA ASP A 689 -27.05 16.72 -9.60
C ASP A 689 -27.26 15.32 -9.01
N GLY A 690 -27.01 15.11 -7.71
CA GLY A 690 -26.99 13.76 -7.14
C GLY A 690 -26.28 13.71 -5.79
N ASP A 691 -26.53 12.66 -4.99
CA ASP A 691 -25.60 12.29 -3.91
C ASP A 691 -24.52 11.38 -4.52
N ASP A 692 -23.40 11.95 -4.98
CA ASP A 692 -22.44 11.28 -5.86
C ASP A 692 -21.24 10.65 -5.10
N GLN A 693 -20.64 9.63 -5.69
CA GLN A 693 -19.34 9.09 -5.30
C GLN A 693 -18.30 9.40 -6.38
N ILE A 694 -17.26 10.14 -6.02
CA ILE A 694 -16.33 10.70 -7.01
C ILE A 694 -14.88 10.44 -6.62
N GLU A 695 -14.07 9.99 -7.58
CA GLU A 695 -12.64 9.83 -7.43
C GLU A 695 -11.88 10.54 -8.57
N GLY A 696 -10.94 11.42 -8.21
CA GLY A 696 -10.07 12.11 -9.16
C GLY A 696 -9.06 11.17 -9.83
N GLY A 697 -8.41 10.31 -9.05
CA GLY A 697 -7.38 9.38 -9.49
C GLY A 697 -5.93 9.89 -9.35
N PHE A 698 -5.06 9.46 -10.26
CA PHE A 698 -3.66 9.85 -10.35
C PHE A 698 -3.50 10.99 -11.34
N GLY A 699 -3.08 12.17 -10.88
CA GLY A 699 -3.01 13.29 -11.82
C GLY A 699 -2.80 14.64 -11.18
N ASN A 700 -3.47 15.64 -11.73
CA ASN A 700 -3.65 16.96 -11.13
C ASN A 700 -5.06 17.38 -11.53
N ASP A 701 -6.01 16.95 -10.72
CA ASP A 701 -7.36 16.78 -11.18
C ASP A 701 -8.21 17.99 -10.81
N TYR A 702 -9.24 18.22 -11.60
CA TYR A 702 -10.32 19.13 -11.24
C TYR A 702 -11.55 18.29 -10.92
N VAL A 703 -11.94 18.27 -9.65
CA VAL A 703 -13.09 17.50 -9.17
C VAL A 703 -14.16 18.45 -8.63
N ASP A 704 -15.41 18.26 -9.05
CA ASP A 704 -16.55 19.09 -8.66
C ASP A 704 -17.76 18.19 -8.37
N GLY A 705 -18.16 18.08 -7.11
CA GLY A 705 -19.31 17.28 -6.66
C GLY A 705 -20.60 17.74 -7.31
N GLY A 706 -20.97 18.99 -7.06
CA GLY A 706 -22.19 19.57 -7.61
C GLY A 706 -23.25 19.71 -6.55
N ASN A 707 -24.52 19.44 -6.88
CA ASN A 707 -25.63 19.56 -5.94
C ASN A 707 -25.94 18.19 -5.32
N GLY A 708 -25.87 18.09 -4.00
CA GLY A 708 -26.22 16.88 -3.24
C GLY A 708 -25.15 16.61 -2.20
N ASN A 709 -25.28 15.51 -1.47
CA ASN A 709 -24.34 15.16 -0.40
C ASN A 709 -23.28 14.21 -0.96
N ASP A 710 -22.16 14.76 -1.39
CA ASP A 710 -21.19 14.02 -2.18
C ASP A 710 -20.10 13.38 -1.31
N THR A 711 -19.60 12.23 -1.77
CA THR A 711 -18.38 11.61 -1.22
C THR A 711 -17.28 11.70 -2.26
N ILE A 712 -16.25 12.51 -1.98
CA ILE A 712 -15.22 12.86 -2.95
C ILE A 712 -13.84 12.45 -2.44
N SER A 713 -13.09 11.74 -3.29
CA SER A 713 -11.69 11.39 -3.07
C SER A 713 -10.80 12.10 -4.11
N GLY A 714 -9.88 12.95 -3.64
CA GLY A 714 -8.94 13.67 -4.51
C GLY A 714 -7.71 12.85 -4.92
N THR A 715 -7.37 11.81 -4.14
CA THR A 715 -6.27 10.86 -4.40
C THR A 715 -4.92 11.52 -4.74
N GLN A 716 -4.13 11.01 -5.71
CA GLN A 716 -2.73 11.39 -5.90
C GLN A 716 -2.56 12.51 -6.94
N GLY A 717 -2.42 13.76 -6.51
CA GLY A 717 -2.09 14.84 -7.43
C GLY A 717 -1.85 16.19 -6.78
N GLU A 718 -1.68 17.28 -7.55
CA GLU A 718 -1.97 18.64 -7.06
C GLU A 718 -3.39 19.00 -7.48
N ASP A 719 -4.37 18.63 -6.67
CA ASP A 719 -5.76 18.56 -7.09
C ASP A 719 -6.54 19.81 -6.70
N ARG A 720 -7.60 20.08 -7.44
CA ARG A 720 -8.58 21.12 -7.13
C ARG A 720 -9.94 20.47 -6.96
N VAL A 721 -10.35 20.35 -5.71
CA VAL A 721 -11.61 19.70 -5.31
C VAL A 721 -12.64 20.75 -4.87
N SER A 722 -13.88 20.58 -5.31
CA SER A 722 -15.06 21.36 -4.93
C SER A 722 -16.15 20.39 -4.50
N GLY A 723 -16.70 20.55 -3.29
CA GLY A 723 -17.89 19.79 -2.86
C GLY A 723 -19.11 20.31 -3.59
N GLY A 724 -19.59 21.47 -3.16
CA GLY A 724 -20.69 22.16 -3.84
C GLY A 724 -21.79 22.48 -2.84
N PRO A 725 -23.06 22.60 -3.26
CA PRO A 725 -24.16 22.66 -2.32
C PRO A 725 -24.58 21.29 -1.78
N GLY A 726 -24.51 21.08 -0.47
CA GLY A 726 -24.94 19.85 0.22
C GLY A 726 -24.06 19.56 1.44
N ASP A 727 -24.30 18.46 2.15
CA ASP A 727 -23.44 18.06 3.29
C ASP A 727 -22.36 17.08 2.79
N ASP A 728 -21.20 17.61 2.40
CA ASP A 728 -20.20 16.84 1.66
C ASP A 728 -19.16 16.15 2.55
N ARG A 729 -18.62 15.04 2.05
CA ARG A 729 -17.48 14.34 2.62
C ARG A 729 -16.32 14.31 1.63
N ILE A 730 -15.28 15.09 1.93
CA ILE A 730 -14.11 15.21 1.06
C ILE A 730 -12.89 14.57 1.73
N ASP A 731 -12.27 13.62 1.06
CA ASP A 731 -10.97 13.07 1.41
C ASP A 731 -9.91 13.46 0.38
N ALA A 732 -9.04 14.38 0.75
CA ALA A 732 -7.90 14.81 -0.06
C ALA A 732 -6.59 14.52 0.69
N VAL A 733 -6.54 13.39 1.40
CA VAL A 733 -5.31 12.84 1.95
C VAL A 733 -4.54 12.09 0.85
N ASP A 734 -3.22 11.95 1.01
CA ASP A 734 -2.32 11.19 0.13
C ASP A 734 -1.82 11.85 -1.18
N GLY A 735 -2.27 13.08 -1.46
CA GLY A 735 -1.84 13.94 -2.57
C GLY A 735 -0.63 14.87 -2.32
N SER A 736 -0.51 15.89 -3.15
CA SER A 736 0.59 16.86 -3.19
C SER A 736 0.31 18.10 -2.35
N ILE A 737 -0.24 19.17 -2.93
CA ILE A 737 -0.75 20.33 -2.20
C ILE A 737 -2.06 20.63 -2.88
N ASP A 738 -3.13 20.25 -2.20
CA ASP A 738 -4.44 20.28 -2.81
C ASP A 738 -5.14 21.59 -2.48
N ARG A 739 -6.11 21.94 -3.31
CA ARG A 739 -6.91 23.16 -3.15
C ARG A 739 -8.38 22.82 -3.09
N ILE A 740 -8.92 22.80 -1.87
CA ILE A 740 -10.26 22.33 -1.56
C ILE A 740 -11.19 23.50 -1.29
N ASP A 741 -12.37 23.50 -1.91
CA ASP A 741 -13.49 24.40 -1.58
C ASP A 741 -14.69 23.52 -1.19
N CYS A 742 -15.05 23.52 0.11
CA CYS A 742 -16.12 22.61 0.56
C CYS A 742 -17.51 23.03 0.03
N GLY A 743 -17.73 24.31 -0.25
CA GLY A 743 -19.01 24.79 -0.76
C GLY A 743 -19.98 25.24 0.33
N ASP A 744 -21.28 25.06 0.08
CA ASP A 744 -22.37 25.47 0.98
C ASP A 744 -22.94 24.21 1.65
N GLY A 745 -22.72 24.00 2.95
CA GLY A 745 -23.04 22.72 3.55
C GLY A 745 -22.76 22.59 5.03
N TYR A 746 -22.92 21.37 5.57
CA TYR A 746 -22.12 20.91 6.69
C TYR A 746 -21.08 19.92 6.19
N ASP A 747 -19.87 20.42 5.95
CA ASP A 747 -18.87 19.63 5.24
C ASP A 747 -17.83 19.02 6.17
N VAL A 748 -17.49 17.76 5.91
CA VAL A 748 -16.44 17.02 6.60
C VAL A 748 -15.29 16.80 5.63
N VAL A 749 -14.16 17.45 5.89
CA VAL A 749 -12.97 17.35 5.05
C VAL A 749 -11.79 16.76 5.81
N SER A 750 -11.13 15.78 5.20
CA SER A 750 -9.82 15.27 5.58
C SER A 750 -8.79 15.78 4.58
N VAL A 751 -7.77 16.48 5.06
CA VAL A 751 -6.75 17.11 4.20
C VAL A 751 -5.37 16.99 4.82
N ASP A 752 -4.37 17.00 3.95
CA ASP A 752 -2.97 17.02 4.33
C ASP A 752 -2.59 18.38 4.96
N PRO A 753 -1.57 18.44 5.85
CA PRO A 753 -1.23 19.68 6.54
C PRO A 753 -0.82 20.84 5.63
N ASN A 754 -0.40 20.56 4.39
CA ASN A 754 0.02 21.57 3.43
C ASN A 754 -1.12 22.07 2.54
N ASP A 755 -2.30 21.47 2.61
CA ASP A 755 -3.40 21.77 1.71
C ASP A 755 -4.06 23.10 2.03
N VAL A 756 -4.59 23.66 0.95
CA VAL A 756 -5.17 24.99 0.91
C VAL A 756 -6.68 24.85 0.87
N LEU A 757 -7.31 25.01 2.03
CA LEU A 757 -8.75 25.25 2.11
C LEU A 757 -9.05 26.66 1.59
N VAL A 758 -9.88 26.73 0.57
CA VAL A 758 -10.34 27.96 -0.05
C VAL A 758 -11.51 28.47 0.77
N ASN A 759 -11.26 29.49 1.59
CA ASN A 759 -12.22 30.09 2.54
C ASN A 759 -12.40 29.26 3.83
N ASP A 760 -13.20 29.80 4.76
CA ASP A 760 -13.61 29.10 5.99
C ASP A 760 -14.91 28.29 5.72
N SER A 761 -15.12 27.78 4.51
CA SER A 761 -16.34 27.06 4.09
C SER A 761 -16.47 25.66 4.68
N CYS A 762 -15.39 25.07 5.17
CA CYS A 762 -15.42 23.72 5.72
C CYS A 762 -15.70 23.73 7.23
N GLU A 763 -16.81 23.12 7.67
CA GLU A 763 -17.24 23.11 9.07
C GLU A 763 -16.42 22.16 9.94
N SER A 764 -16.03 21.00 9.38
CA SER A 764 -15.31 19.95 10.10
C SER A 764 -14.04 19.52 9.35
N VAL A 765 -12.92 20.15 9.71
CA VAL A 765 -11.60 19.88 9.10
C VAL A 765 -10.77 18.92 9.96
N ARG A 766 -10.34 17.81 9.38
CA ARG A 766 -9.33 16.88 9.91
C ARG A 766 -8.00 17.11 9.16
N ARG A 767 -6.92 17.35 9.89
CA ARG A 767 -5.56 17.67 9.38
C ARG A 767 -4.50 16.84 10.08
#